data_AF-Q8XK80-F1
#
_entry.id   AF-Q8XK80-F1
#
_cell.length_a   1.000
_cell.length_b   1.000
_cell.length_c   1.000
_cell.angle_alpha   90.00
_cell.angle_beta   90.00
_cell.angle_gamma   90.00
#
_symmetry.space_group_name_H-M   'P 1'
#
loop_
_entity.id
_entity.type
_entity.pdbx_description
1 polymer ?
#
loop_
_entity_poly.entity_id
_entity_poly.type
_entity_poly.pdbx_seq_one_letter_code
_entity_poly.pdbx_strand_id
1 'polypeptide(L)'
;MNKKKIKKLIKSALATTCAVSVITTTSVTAFASNSGENSKEEESNKRVEAEVYPVPQSLEHSSIEGMTLEGEVNIVYHGEQEAATSKRLERTLNENNIAFKVSENVEEGKANIIVSSEGDHCDVCSEGKEENSDVLTHKEGYVLKTSNDINEKGNISIIGSDKDGAYYGVLTLSQILEQSNEENKFAEVVVTDYPEIEFRGFIEGFYGVPWSHEDRMNLMKDTSEYKMNTYIYAPKDDPYHRLSWKELYPEQEAKQIAELAKAGAENNFNFCWTIHPGATLQFTDEDFDALINKFEQLYSLGVRQFGVLFDDTDDWRNGQKQAEWINKIDTEFVKAKGDVAPMIVISARYNSAWGPNMDRYFKPFMQTLHDDIQVMWTGHATMSNVSKEVFEWPKVQTGVDKDVAVWWNYPVNDYCDSRILMAPLHNLNQDLDNVSGFFSNPMNQAEASKVALYSIADYTWNTDAFDYMKSWETSIEKFVPEVKEEFMRFASNTCYLKDDGGASGPFEYDESWYLSEKIDALKEAMKNGQSAVKPAKDLLEEFKLIVSDYESITSKVTNKNLLGEIEQHLNAYKALGEAGIAAMEAIIASEEGNLELWMNSNSLAQEKLDLMETFKIESLESDGPKEYVVSVGTKLLKPLVKESMDYAKEKMGEVVLPKYDPEINTSLTNLKDVEVNFEDGIYSLRDLGEVTLNNGDYVGISLPKATKLRGINLLANNYDNIEIQYSINGLDWVTAKASTNENVLETLDVVDATFIRIINIGENSKNINLEKLEVLPVYKAEPTITENIGTHENYTIDKALDGNMDTKYWSNKPSDSGHNIQIDLGNVMPLYDINTYFGANDFMRNSEYMISEDGVNWTSLGALAYNSQDGKMVASANAEGKMARYIKIQSNGHNYGCWVEIYEIEFNKTAPEFDESAVNLASGTLEGNFNAFYDEDLSTAYEAKSVKDGDSLIYKMSRVTNISELEILQDKNRISEAKVSVKDLGGNWTEIGHLNAQINKLKVDNNITEVKFEFEGSKPAPKIYEIIAREREEQEEIVVSPVKEFKATTINKKNVTVSWEEPENTFGLESYILYKDGKKVSEISSDETSYTFKGLNRHTIYNFKIAAKYSNGEISKKESLTIRTAR
;
A
#
# COMPACT_ATOMS: atom_id res chain seq x y z
N MET A 1 3.04 42.15 48.77
CA MET A 1 4.13 42.84 49.50
C MET A 1 5.13 41.80 50.01
N ASN A 2 6.24 41.56 49.28
CA ASN A 2 7.65 41.89 49.63
C ASN A 2 8.11 41.35 51.01
N LYS A 3 9.23 40.61 51.17
CA LYS A 3 10.56 40.74 50.54
C LYS A 3 11.49 39.57 50.92
N LYS A 4 12.23 39.06 49.92
CA LYS A 4 13.70 38.83 49.85
C LYS A 4 14.43 37.92 50.87
N LYS A 5 15.21 37.00 50.25
CA LYS A 5 16.52 36.39 50.59
C LYS A 5 16.52 35.08 51.40
N ILE A 6 16.87 33.99 50.72
CA ILE A 6 18.02 33.10 51.03
C ILE A 6 18.51 32.47 49.70
N LYS A 7 19.83 32.33 49.56
CA LYS A 7 20.60 32.04 48.34
C LYS A 7 20.97 30.54 48.22
N LYS A 8 20.82 30.02 46.99
CA LYS A 8 21.82 29.30 46.16
C LYS A 8 22.27 27.89 46.58
N LEU A 9 21.87 26.87 45.80
CA LEU A 9 22.77 25.92 45.10
C LEU A 9 22.01 24.99 44.12
N ILE A 10 22.13 25.33 42.83
CA ILE A 10 22.28 24.52 41.60
C ILE A 10 21.73 23.07 41.62
N LYS A 11 20.68 22.83 40.82
CA LYS A 11 20.61 21.78 39.77
C LYS A 11 19.34 21.92 38.93
N SER A 12 19.56 22.16 37.64
CA SER A 12 18.76 21.78 36.46
C SER A 12 17.30 21.34 36.69
N ALA A 13 16.37 22.28 36.51
CA ALA A 13 15.00 22.04 36.08
C ALA A 13 14.44 23.37 35.55
N LEU A 14 14.51 23.55 34.23
CA LEU A 14 13.76 24.54 33.45
C LEU A 14 13.31 23.77 32.20
N ALA A 15 12.11 23.88 31.67
CA ALA A 15 10.83 24.34 32.18
C ALA A 15 9.88 23.79 31.12
N THR A 16 9.14 22.75 31.46
CA THR A 16 8.02 22.24 30.68
C THR A 16 6.95 23.33 30.65
N THR A 17 7.10 24.28 29.75
CA THR A 17 5.99 25.12 29.32
C THR A 17 5.37 24.36 28.16
N CYS A 18 4.45 23.45 28.48
CA CYS A 18 3.50 22.96 27.48
C CYS A 18 2.71 24.18 27.01
N ALA A 19 3.17 24.83 25.95
CA ALA A 19 2.24 25.45 25.02
C ALA A 19 1.42 24.29 24.48
N VAL A 20 0.22 24.12 25.03
CA VAL A 20 -0.85 23.38 24.37
C VAL A 20 -1.12 24.18 23.10
N SER A 21 -0.42 23.84 22.02
CA SER A 21 -0.94 24.08 20.69
C SER A 21 -2.23 23.27 20.64
N VAL A 22 -3.34 23.99 20.76
CA VAL A 22 -4.64 23.48 20.37
C VAL A 22 -4.49 23.14 18.89
N ILE A 23 -4.17 21.88 18.61
CA ILE A 23 -4.48 21.27 17.33
C ILE A 23 -6.00 21.34 17.30
N THR A 24 -6.53 22.35 16.63
CA THR A 24 -7.88 22.30 16.12
C THR A 24 -7.90 21.11 15.19
N THR A 25 -8.33 19.97 15.73
CA THR A 25 -8.87 18.86 14.97
C THR A 25 -9.95 19.42 14.05
N THR A 26 -9.56 19.78 12.83
CA THR A 26 -10.49 19.83 11.71
C THR A 26 -10.91 18.38 11.50
N SER A 27 -12.00 18.01 12.16
CA SER A 27 -12.75 16.81 11.84
C SER A 27 -13.10 16.89 10.36
N VAL A 28 -12.38 16.10 9.55
CA VAL A 28 -12.77 15.75 8.19
C VAL A 28 -14.17 15.15 8.32
N THR A 29 -15.17 15.94 7.96
CA THR A 29 -16.54 15.43 7.89
C THR A 29 -16.61 14.68 6.58
N ALA A 30 -16.50 13.36 6.67
CA ALA A 30 -16.87 12.45 5.60
C ALA A 30 -18.26 12.86 5.09
N PHE A 31 -18.35 13.23 3.81
CA PHE A 31 -19.62 13.41 3.12
C PHE A 31 -20.28 12.04 2.96
N ALA A 32 -20.96 11.60 4.01
CA ALA A 32 -21.94 10.53 3.91
C ALA A 32 -23.15 11.07 3.14
N SER A 33 -23.42 10.46 1.99
CA SER A 33 -24.60 10.64 1.17
C SER A 33 -25.87 10.33 1.96
N ASN A 34 -26.48 11.35 2.56
CA ASN A 34 -27.76 11.20 3.23
C ASN A 34 -28.90 11.44 2.22
N SER A 35 -29.30 10.35 1.55
CA SER A 35 -30.63 10.26 0.94
C SER A 35 -31.66 10.04 2.05
N GLY A 36 -32.53 11.03 2.27
CA GLY A 36 -33.55 10.94 3.31
C GLY A 36 -34.46 12.15 3.38
N GLU A 37 -35.67 11.97 2.86
CA GLU A 37 -36.81 12.90 2.82
C GLU A 37 -37.07 13.66 4.14
N ASN A 38 -37.07 15.00 4.09
CA ASN A 38 -38.16 15.87 4.56
C ASN A 38 -37.77 17.35 4.51
N SER A 39 -38.18 18.04 3.45
CA SER A 39 -38.80 19.38 3.53
C SER A 39 -39.32 19.76 2.14
N LYS A 40 -40.63 19.59 1.95
CA LYS A 40 -41.37 20.32 0.92
C LYS A 40 -41.74 21.69 1.49
N GLU A 41 -41.69 22.69 0.62
CA GLU A 41 -42.11 24.09 0.76
C GLU A 41 -41.05 25.08 1.28
N GLU A 42 -40.13 25.46 0.40
CA GLU A 42 -39.83 26.87 0.08
C GLU A 42 -39.19 26.92 -1.32
N GLU A 43 -40.01 27.19 -2.33
CA GLU A 43 -39.56 27.35 -3.71
C GLU A 43 -39.41 28.85 -4.01
N SER A 44 -38.27 29.23 -4.60
CA SER A 44 -37.95 30.49 -5.31
C SER A 44 -37.44 31.72 -4.54
N ASN A 45 -36.14 31.71 -4.23
CA ASN A 45 -35.18 32.67 -4.81
C ASN A 45 -33.78 32.03 -4.73
N LYS A 46 -33.37 31.29 -5.78
CA LYS A 46 -31.98 30.78 -5.86
C LYS A 46 -31.05 31.99 -5.97
N ARG A 47 -30.19 32.20 -4.97
CA ARG A 47 -29.15 33.24 -4.99
C ARG A 47 -28.28 33.04 -6.23
N VAL A 48 -28.08 34.10 -7.01
CA VAL A 48 -27.18 34.08 -8.17
C VAL A 48 -25.77 34.44 -7.70
N GLU A 49 -24.87 33.47 -7.70
CA GLU A 49 -23.47 33.61 -7.29
C GLU A 49 -22.54 33.36 -8.48
N ALA A 50 -21.27 33.68 -8.30
CA ALA A 50 -20.22 33.40 -9.27
C ALA A 50 -18.98 32.89 -8.55
N GLU A 51 -18.38 31.86 -9.12
CA GLU A 51 -17.11 31.30 -8.70
C GLU A 51 -16.07 31.53 -9.82
N VAL A 52 -14.95 32.18 -9.48
CA VAL A 52 -13.94 32.61 -10.45
C VAL A 52 -12.60 31.98 -10.10
N TYR A 53 -11.91 31.47 -11.12
CA TYR A 53 -10.58 30.88 -11.02
C TYR A 53 -9.63 31.45 -12.09
N PRO A 54 -8.39 31.83 -11.76
CA PRO A 54 -7.82 31.88 -10.41
C PRO A 54 -8.63 32.74 -9.43
N VAL A 55 -8.61 32.36 -8.15
CA VAL A 55 -9.36 33.05 -7.10
C VAL A 55 -8.93 34.53 -7.08
N PRO A 56 -9.87 35.48 -7.29
CA PRO A 56 -9.52 36.89 -7.36
C PRO A 56 -9.11 37.43 -5.98
N GLN A 57 -8.35 38.53 -5.97
CA GLN A 57 -7.97 39.23 -4.73
C GLN A 57 -9.20 39.67 -3.91
N SER A 58 -10.27 40.12 -4.59
CA SER A 58 -11.58 40.33 -3.97
C SER A 58 -12.72 40.12 -4.99
N LEU A 59 -13.81 39.49 -4.53
CA LEU A 59 -15.07 39.33 -5.26
C LEU A 59 -16.24 39.54 -4.30
N GLU A 60 -17.04 40.57 -4.56
CA GLU A 60 -18.19 40.94 -3.73
C GLU A 60 -19.49 40.86 -4.54
N HIS A 61 -20.45 40.05 -4.08
CA HIS A 61 -21.80 40.02 -4.64
C HIS A 61 -22.60 41.22 -4.18
N SER A 62 -23.01 42.06 -5.14
CA SER A 62 -23.81 43.27 -4.87
C SER A 62 -25.31 42.96 -4.77
N SER A 63 -25.77 41.85 -5.34
CA SER A 63 -27.17 41.41 -5.32
C SER A 63 -27.29 39.88 -5.18
N ILE A 64 -28.39 39.43 -4.60
CA ILE A 64 -28.77 38.01 -4.56
C ILE A 64 -29.60 37.59 -5.78
N GLU A 65 -30.22 38.54 -6.48
CA GLU A 65 -31.12 38.26 -7.61
C GLU A 65 -30.35 38.09 -8.93
N GLY A 66 -29.12 38.61 -9.00
CA GLY A 66 -28.33 38.68 -10.23
C GLY A 66 -28.87 39.71 -11.23
N MET A 67 -28.26 39.76 -12.41
CA MET A 67 -28.62 40.70 -13.48
C MET A 67 -28.70 40.01 -14.85
N THR A 68 -29.28 40.71 -15.83
CA THR A 68 -29.29 40.30 -17.25
C THR A 68 -28.81 41.44 -18.13
N LEU A 69 -28.44 41.14 -19.39
CA LEU A 69 -28.18 42.15 -20.42
C LEU A 69 -29.37 42.20 -21.38
N GLU A 70 -30.10 43.32 -21.42
CA GLU A 70 -31.30 43.46 -22.24
C GLU A 70 -31.03 44.03 -23.64
N GLY A 71 -31.41 43.27 -24.66
CA GLY A 71 -31.34 43.69 -26.07
C GLY A 71 -29.95 43.55 -26.68
N GLU A 72 -29.66 44.34 -27.72
CA GLU A 72 -28.34 44.39 -28.33
C GLU A 72 -27.38 45.20 -27.46
N VAL A 73 -26.33 44.58 -26.95
CA VAL A 73 -25.31 45.18 -26.08
C VAL A 73 -24.40 46.12 -26.88
N ASN A 74 -24.09 47.27 -26.31
CA ASN A 74 -23.13 48.22 -26.86
C ASN A 74 -21.76 48.06 -26.19
N ILE A 75 -20.72 47.74 -26.96
CA ILE A 75 -19.35 47.59 -26.48
C ILE A 75 -18.56 48.86 -26.79
N VAL A 76 -17.84 49.38 -25.79
CA VAL A 76 -16.97 50.54 -25.91
C VAL A 76 -15.58 50.17 -25.42
N TYR A 77 -14.57 50.31 -26.28
CA TYR A 77 -13.16 50.16 -25.91
C TYR A 77 -12.50 51.51 -25.73
N HIS A 78 -11.71 51.66 -24.67
CA HIS A 78 -10.92 52.85 -24.40
C HIS A 78 -9.45 52.48 -24.11
N GLY A 79 -8.51 53.30 -24.59
CA GLY A 79 -7.08 52.98 -24.52
C GLY A 79 -6.65 51.92 -25.54
N GLU A 80 -5.34 51.63 -25.57
CA GLU A 80 -4.78 50.56 -26.41
C GLU A 80 -5.10 49.20 -25.79
N GLN A 81 -5.66 48.28 -26.58
CA GLN A 81 -6.09 46.97 -26.13
C GLN A 81 -5.15 45.89 -26.67
N GLU A 82 -5.01 44.79 -25.93
CA GLU A 82 -4.43 43.58 -26.49
C GLU A 82 -5.24 43.07 -27.68
N ALA A 83 -4.54 42.52 -28.68
CA ALA A 83 -5.20 42.03 -29.89
C ALA A 83 -6.19 40.88 -29.58
N ALA A 84 -5.96 40.15 -28.48
CA ALA A 84 -6.80 39.07 -28.00
C ALA A 84 -8.07 39.56 -27.25
N THR A 85 -8.04 40.73 -26.61
CA THR A 85 -9.14 41.22 -25.73
C THR A 85 -10.48 41.32 -26.44
N SER A 86 -10.49 41.98 -27.61
CA SER A 86 -11.72 42.14 -28.38
C SER A 86 -12.27 40.78 -28.83
N LYS A 87 -11.42 39.94 -29.42
CA LYS A 87 -11.81 38.60 -29.89
C LYS A 87 -12.34 37.72 -28.77
N ARG A 88 -11.73 37.74 -27.57
CA ARG A 88 -12.21 36.96 -26.44
C ARG A 88 -13.56 37.46 -25.96
N LEU A 89 -13.75 38.77 -25.77
CA LEU A 89 -15.05 39.32 -25.36
C LEU A 89 -16.15 38.98 -26.38
N GLU A 90 -15.87 39.17 -27.67
CA GLU A 90 -16.81 38.82 -28.74
C GLU A 90 -17.15 37.33 -28.73
N ARG A 91 -16.16 36.45 -28.54
CA ARG A 91 -16.36 35.01 -28.40
C ARG A 91 -17.26 34.69 -27.21
N THR A 92 -16.97 35.26 -26.05
CA THR A 92 -17.75 35.08 -24.81
C THR A 92 -19.21 35.47 -25.00
N LEU A 93 -19.48 36.62 -25.62
CA LEU A 93 -20.85 37.08 -25.86
C LEU A 93 -21.57 36.15 -26.85
N ASN A 94 -20.88 35.66 -27.89
CA ASN A 94 -21.45 34.70 -28.83
C ASN A 94 -21.75 33.34 -28.16
N GLU A 95 -20.84 32.82 -27.34
CA GLU A 95 -21.02 31.57 -26.57
C GLU A 95 -22.25 31.65 -25.65
N ASN A 96 -22.54 32.85 -25.13
CA ASN A 96 -23.69 33.13 -24.27
C ASN A 96 -24.93 33.67 -25.03
N ASN A 97 -24.94 33.62 -26.37
CA ASN A 97 -26.04 34.10 -27.23
C ASN A 97 -26.45 35.58 -27.02
N ILE A 98 -25.50 36.44 -26.65
CA ILE A 98 -25.71 37.86 -26.42
C ILE A 98 -25.40 38.63 -27.72
N ALA A 99 -26.41 39.31 -28.29
CA ALA A 99 -26.21 40.16 -29.45
C ALA A 99 -25.48 41.45 -29.07
N PHE A 100 -24.49 41.86 -29.87
CA PHE A 100 -23.68 43.05 -29.56
C PHE A 100 -23.32 43.87 -30.80
N LYS A 101 -22.91 45.12 -30.55
CA LYS A 101 -22.23 45.99 -31.52
C LYS A 101 -21.11 46.76 -30.83
N VAL A 102 -20.05 47.07 -31.55
CA VAL A 102 -18.97 47.95 -31.08
C VAL A 102 -19.28 49.38 -31.50
N SER A 103 -19.12 50.35 -30.59
CA SER A 103 -19.27 51.77 -30.88
C SER A 103 -18.21 52.61 -30.16
N GLU A 104 -18.13 53.89 -30.51
CA GLU A 104 -17.18 54.83 -29.91
C GLU A 104 -17.63 55.37 -28.54
N ASN A 105 -18.93 55.29 -28.20
CA ASN A 105 -19.49 55.93 -27.01
C ASN A 105 -20.59 55.08 -26.37
N VAL A 106 -20.79 55.26 -25.07
CA VAL A 106 -21.90 54.64 -24.31
C VAL A 106 -23.25 55.07 -24.90
N GLU A 107 -24.22 54.15 -24.97
CA GLU A 107 -25.58 54.41 -25.44
C GLU A 107 -26.61 54.28 -24.30
N GLU A 108 -27.22 55.41 -23.88
CA GLU A 108 -28.17 55.50 -22.75
C GLU A 108 -29.39 54.55 -22.85
N GLY A 109 -29.74 54.09 -24.06
CA GLY A 109 -30.90 53.24 -24.30
C GLY A 109 -30.58 51.74 -24.43
N LYS A 110 -29.35 51.31 -24.19
CA LYS A 110 -28.87 49.92 -24.38
C LYS A 110 -28.14 49.42 -23.14
N ALA A 111 -27.97 48.10 -23.07
CA ALA A 111 -26.96 47.52 -22.18
C ALA A 111 -25.56 47.93 -22.66
N ASN A 112 -24.63 48.24 -21.77
CA ASN A 112 -23.27 48.68 -22.14
C ASN A 112 -22.19 47.80 -21.49
N ILE A 113 -21.16 47.47 -22.27
CA ILE A 113 -19.90 46.88 -21.77
C ILE A 113 -18.77 47.85 -22.13
N ILE A 114 -18.08 48.35 -21.11
CA ILE A 114 -16.97 49.28 -21.26
C ILE A 114 -15.69 48.54 -20.87
N VAL A 115 -14.69 48.52 -21.75
CA VAL A 115 -13.37 47.95 -21.48
C VAL A 115 -12.33 49.04 -21.67
N SER A 116 -11.63 49.39 -20.59
CA SER A 116 -10.57 50.40 -20.58
C SER A 116 -9.25 49.76 -20.15
N SER A 117 -8.15 50.10 -20.83
CA SER A 117 -6.79 49.82 -20.39
C SER A 117 -6.09 51.00 -19.71
N GLU A 118 -6.83 52.09 -19.46
CA GLU A 118 -6.36 53.26 -18.74
C GLU A 118 -7.02 53.33 -17.35
N GLY A 119 -6.21 53.18 -16.29
CA GLY A 119 -6.68 53.16 -14.90
C GLY A 119 -7.39 54.45 -14.44
N ASP A 120 -7.08 55.58 -15.08
CA ASP A 120 -7.69 56.89 -14.76
C ASP A 120 -9.00 57.16 -15.54
N HIS A 121 -9.46 56.21 -16.37
CA HIS A 121 -10.58 56.45 -17.29
C HIS A 121 -11.90 56.80 -16.58
N CYS A 122 -12.42 57.99 -16.94
CA CYS A 122 -13.79 58.53 -16.87
C CYS A 122 -14.54 58.63 -15.52
N ASP A 123 -15.41 59.65 -15.37
CA ASP A 123 -16.33 59.89 -14.23
C ASP A 123 -17.60 59.01 -14.24
N VAL A 124 -18.04 58.57 -15.43
CA VAL A 124 -19.21 57.67 -15.63
C VAL A 124 -18.87 56.23 -15.18
N CYS A 125 -17.58 55.93 -15.12
CA CYS A 125 -16.96 54.69 -14.70
C CYS A 125 -16.73 54.67 -13.17
N SER A 126 -17.00 55.79 -12.47
CA SER A 126 -16.48 56.12 -11.14
C SER A 126 -17.45 56.00 -9.97
N GLU A 127 -18.71 55.59 -10.14
CA GLU A 127 -19.54 55.30 -8.96
C GLU A 127 -19.03 54.03 -8.27
N GLY A 128 -18.13 54.22 -7.30
CA GLY A 128 -17.36 53.18 -6.59
C GLY A 128 -15.84 53.32 -6.63
N LYS A 129 -15.27 54.32 -7.34
CA LYS A 129 -13.80 54.54 -7.40
C LYS A 129 -13.14 54.82 -6.04
N GLU A 130 -13.91 55.30 -5.06
CA GLU A 130 -13.36 55.80 -3.80
C GLU A 130 -12.85 54.69 -2.84
N GLU A 131 -13.09 53.40 -3.10
CA GLU A 131 -12.69 52.32 -2.18
C GLU A 131 -11.50 51.44 -2.64
N ASN A 132 -11.09 51.44 -3.92
CA ASN A 132 -10.16 50.41 -4.44
C ASN A 132 -9.06 50.94 -5.41
N SER A 133 -8.43 52.07 -5.11
CA SER A 133 -7.39 52.68 -5.99
C SER A 133 -6.11 51.86 -6.12
N ASP A 134 -5.78 51.02 -5.14
CA ASP A 134 -4.46 50.40 -5.06
C ASP A 134 -4.29 49.26 -6.08
N VAL A 135 -5.37 48.56 -6.46
CA VAL A 135 -5.34 47.49 -7.46
C VAL A 135 -4.86 48.00 -8.82
N LEU A 136 -5.30 49.19 -9.24
CA LEU A 136 -4.91 49.78 -10.52
C LEU A 136 -3.48 50.32 -10.54
N THR A 137 -2.74 50.20 -9.43
CA THR A 137 -1.29 50.49 -9.38
C THR A 137 -0.43 49.26 -9.65
N HIS A 138 -1.02 48.06 -9.66
CA HIS A 138 -0.34 46.81 -9.97
C HIS A 138 -0.39 46.55 -11.48
N LYS A 139 0.68 45.97 -12.04
CA LYS A 139 0.66 45.45 -13.42
C LYS A 139 -0.40 44.38 -13.56
N GLU A 140 -1.03 44.30 -14.72
CA GLU A 140 -2.09 43.32 -15.02
C GLU A 140 -3.33 43.41 -14.11
N GLY A 141 -3.42 44.46 -13.26
CA GLY A 141 -4.52 44.68 -12.33
C GLY A 141 -5.78 45.21 -13.01
N TYR A 142 -6.95 44.88 -12.48
CA TYR A 142 -8.21 45.36 -13.03
C TYR A 142 -9.34 45.43 -11.98
N VAL A 143 -10.34 46.24 -12.33
CA VAL A 143 -11.63 46.31 -11.64
C VAL A 143 -12.72 45.93 -12.64
N LEU A 144 -13.49 44.88 -12.33
CA LEU A 144 -14.69 44.48 -13.06
C LEU A 144 -15.91 44.79 -12.19
N LYS A 145 -16.88 45.49 -12.74
CA LYS A 145 -18.19 45.71 -12.10
C LYS A 145 -19.29 45.30 -13.06
N THR A 146 -20.17 44.43 -12.62
CA THR A 146 -21.43 44.10 -13.28
C THR A 146 -22.56 44.70 -12.44
N SER A 147 -23.45 45.51 -13.03
CA SER A 147 -24.61 46.07 -12.33
C SER A 147 -25.73 46.48 -13.27
N ASN A 148 -26.98 46.36 -12.82
CA ASN A 148 -28.15 46.93 -13.49
C ASN A 148 -28.85 48.02 -12.65
N ASP A 149 -28.28 48.43 -11.51
CA ASP A 149 -28.85 49.47 -10.64
C ASP A 149 -28.88 50.86 -11.31
N ILE A 150 -27.86 51.17 -12.10
CA ILE A 150 -27.72 52.46 -12.80
C ILE A 150 -28.45 52.43 -14.15
N ASN A 151 -28.46 51.27 -14.80
CA ASN A 151 -29.09 51.02 -16.09
C ASN A 151 -29.81 49.69 -16.01
N GLU A 152 -31.15 49.72 -15.97
CA GLU A 152 -31.97 48.51 -15.84
C GLU A 152 -31.70 47.48 -16.95
N LYS A 153 -31.16 47.92 -18.10
CA LYS A 153 -30.75 47.03 -19.21
C LYS A 153 -29.41 46.33 -18.99
N GLY A 154 -28.64 46.75 -17.99
CA GLY A 154 -27.33 46.21 -17.62
C GLY A 154 -26.16 47.10 -18.01
N ASN A 155 -25.19 47.21 -17.12
CA ASN A 155 -23.93 47.94 -17.29
C ASN A 155 -22.77 47.11 -16.75
N ILE A 156 -21.76 46.89 -17.59
CA ILE A 156 -20.53 46.20 -17.22
C ILE A 156 -19.35 47.13 -17.50
N SER A 157 -18.46 47.30 -16.54
CA SER A 157 -17.22 48.05 -16.71
C SER A 157 -16.02 47.22 -16.30
N ILE A 158 -15.03 47.14 -17.18
CA ILE A 158 -13.70 46.57 -16.94
C ILE A 158 -12.69 47.71 -17.09
N ILE A 159 -11.97 48.00 -16.01
CA ILE A 159 -10.91 49.01 -15.99
C ILE A 159 -9.63 48.29 -15.62
N GLY A 160 -8.73 48.11 -16.58
CA GLY A 160 -7.38 47.61 -16.36
C GLY A 160 -6.40 48.75 -16.02
N SER A 161 -5.36 48.43 -15.25
CA SER A 161 -4.19 49.29 -15.07
C SER A 161 -3.36 49.39 -16.35
N ASP A 162 -3.41 48.34 -17.17
CA ASP A 162 -2.80 48.21 -18.48
C ASP A 162 -3.68 47.35 -19.42
N LYS A 163 -3.17 47.08 -20.63
CA LYS A 163 -3.84 46.29 -21.67
C LYS A 163 -4.04 44.82 -21.29
N ASP A 164 -3.15 44.27 -20.47
CA ASP A 164 -3.23 42.89 -19.98
C ASP A 164 -4.27 42.75 -18.86
N GLY A 165 -4.33 43.73 -17.93
CA GLY A 165 -5.38 43.79 -16.92
C GLY A 165 -6.78 43.88 -17.53
N ALA A 166 -6.93 44.67 -18.61
CA ALA A 166 -8.19 44.71 -19.36
C ALA A 166 -8.54 43.34 -19.98
N TYR A 167 -7.56 42.59 -20.49
CA TYR A 167 -7.74 41.23 -21.00
C TYR A 167 -8.19 40.25 -19.89
N TYR A 168 -7.53 40.25 -18.73
CA TYR A 168 -7.90 39.36 -17.63
C TYR A 168 -9.26 39.69 -17.02
N GLY A 169 -9.66 40.96 -17.00
CA GLY A 169 -11.03 41.35 -16.64
C GLY A 169 -12.09 40.77 -17.58
N VAL A 170 -11.78 40.66 -18.88
CA VAL A 170 -12.65 39.97 -19.85
C VAL A 170 -12.71 38.46 -19.57
N LEU A 171 -11.61 37.81 -19.19
CA LEU A 171 -11.63 36.39 -18.81
C LEU A 171 -12.50 36.14 -17.57
N THR A 172 -12.38 36.99 -16.55
CA THR A 172 -13.24 36.90 -15.36
C THR A 172 -14.71 37.10 -15.69
N LEU A 173 -15.03 38.09 -16.54
CA LEU A 173 -16.39 38.27 -17.03
C LEU A 173 -16.90 37.02 -17.78
N SER A 174 -16.03 36.36 -18.54
CA SER A 174 -16.40 35.16 -19.29
C SER A 174 -16.84 34.03 -18.36
N GLN A 175 -16.10 33.79 -17.28
CA GLN A 175 -16.46 32.79 -16.28
C GLN A 175 -17.77 33.13 -15.56
N ILE A 176 -18.02 34.41 -15.28
CA ILE A 176 -19.29 34.86 -14.66
C ILE A 176 -20.47 34.61 -15.60
N LEU A 177 -20.32 34.90 -16.90
CA LEU A 177 -21.38 34.70 -17.89
C LEU A 177 -21.67 33.21 -18.13
N GLU A 178 -20.64 32.35 -18.15
CA GLU A 178 -20.77 30.89 -18.26
C GLU A 178 -21.61 30.27 -17.13
N GLN A 179 -21.69 30.95 -15.98
CA GLN A 179 -22.48 30.55 -14.81
C GLN A 179 -23.91 31.12 -14.81
N SER A 180 -24.36 31.69 -15.93
CA SER A 180 -25.74 32.16 -16.07
C SER A 180 -26.73 31.04 -15.76
N ASN A 181 -27.76 31.36 -14.97
CA ASN A 181 -28.80 30.40 -14.65
C ASN A 181 -29.78 30.18 -15.83
N GLU A 182 -30.77 29.32 -15.65
CA GLU A 182 -31.78 29.00 -16.68
C GLU A 182 -32.62 30.22 -17.14
N GLU A 183 -32.65 31.31 -16.36
CA GLU A 183 -33.30 32.60 -16.71
C GLU A 183 -32.34 33.57 -17.43
N ASN A 184 -31.13 33.13 -17.79
CA ASN A 184 -30.02 33.95 -18.30
C ASN A 184 -29.56 35.04 -17.34
N LYS A 185 -29.76 34.86 -16.02
CA LYS A 185 -29.22 35.77 -15.00
C LYS A 185 -27.84 35.32 -14.57
N PHE A 186 -26.91 36.26 -14.50
CA PHE A 186 -25.56 36.07 -13.98
C PHE A 186 -25.30 36.99 -12.78
N ALA A 187 -24.21 36.74 -12.07
CA ALA A 187 -23.94 37.42 -10.80
C ALA A 187 -23.69 38.92 -10.98
N GLU A 188 -24.29 39.71 -10.10
CA GLU A 188 -23.97 41.12 -9.93
C GLU A 188 -22.82 41.26 -8.93
N VAL A 189 -21.65 41.67 -9.42
CA VAL A 189 -20.41 41.63 -8.65
C VAL A 189 -19.53 42.86 -8.86
N VAL A 190 -18.73 43.15 -7.84
CA VAL A 190 -17.52 43.95 -7.97
C VAL A 190 -16.33 43.02 -7.73
N VAL A 191 -15.44 42.93 -8.72
CA VAL A 191 -14.18 42.19 -8.65
C VAL A 191 -13.06 43.19 -8.74
N THR A 192 -12.13 43.14 -7.79
CA THR A 192 -10.89 43.93 -7.82
C THR A 192 -9.74 42.96 -7.70
N ASP A 193 -8.88 42.91 -8.72
CA ASP A 193 -8.01 41.76 -8.90
C ASP A 193 -6.69 42.11 -9.59
N TYR A 194 -5.63 41.38 -9.27
CA TYR A 194 -4.29 41.48 -9.84
C TYR A 194 -3.50 40.20 -9.49
N PRO A 195 -2.48 39.83 -10.28
CA PRO A 195 -1.62 38.69 -9.96
C PRO A 195 -0.56 39.06 -8.93
N GLU A 196 -0.24 38.13 -8.03
CA GLU A 196 0.90 38.24 -7.11
C GLU A 196 2.24 37.91 -7.78
N ILE A 197 2.24 37.06 -8.82
CA ILE A 197 3.42 36.66 -9.58
C ILE A 197 3.28 37.13 -11.04
N GLU A 198 4.24 37.93 -11.52
CA GLU A 198 4.17 38.59 -12.85
C GLU A 198 4.29 37.60 -14.02
N PHE A 199 5.26 36.70 -14.01
CA PHE A 199 5.41 35.70 -15.08
C PHE A 199 4.91 34.34 -14.61
N ARG A 200 3.89 33.79 -15.26
CA ARG A 200 3.20 32.57 -14.83
C ARG A 200 3.02 31.63 -16.00
N GLY A 201 3.43 30.38 -15.85
CA GLY A 201 3.09 29.35 -16.83
C GLY A 201 3.94 28.12 -16.73
N PHE A 202 4.49 27.68 -17.87
CA PHE A 202 5.18 26.40 -17.96
C PHE A 202 6.40 26.40 -18.86
N ILE A 203 7.31 25.48 -18.60
CA ILE A 203 8.52 25.20 -19.38
C ILE A 203 8.44 23.77 -19.91
N GLU A 204 8.62 23.60 -21.22
CA GLU A 204 8.84 22.27 -21.81
C GLU A 204 10.31 21.88 -21.58
N GLY A 205 10.64 21.54 -20.34
CA GLY A 205 12.02 21.36 -19.86
C GLY A 205 12.43 19.91 -19.59
N PHE A 206 11.48 18.98 -19.72
CA PHE A 206 11.62 17.55 -19.43
C PHE A 206 12.43 16.78 -20.48
N TYR A 207 12.91 15.60 -20.08
CA TYR A 207 13.49 14.60 -20.96
C TYR A 207 12.41 13.62 -21.49
N GLY A 208 12.63 13.06 -22.68
CA GLY A 208 11.73 12.09 -23.30
C GLY A 208 11.06 12.62 -24.57
N VAL A 209 9.91 12.03 -24.95
CA VAL A 209 9.20 12.41 -26.18
C VAL A 209 8.68 13.86 -26.05
N PRO A 210 9.15 14.81 -26.89
CA PRO A 210 8.64 16.18 -26.84
C PRO A 210 7.16 16.23 -27.22
N TRP A 211 6.46 17.26 -26.74
CA TRP A 211 5.05 17.43 -27.08
C TRP A 211 4.84 17.58 -28.58
N SER A 212 3.67 17.12 -29.04
CA SER A 212 3.27 17.41 -30.41
C SER A 212 3.08 18.92 -30.61
N HIS A 213 3.21 19.37 -31.85
CA HIS A 213 3.00 20.78 -32.18
C HIS A 213 1.58 21.25 -31.82
N GLU A 214 0.58 20.36 -31.91
CA GLU A 214 -0.81 20.64 -31.52
C GLU A 214 -0.94 20.80 -30.01
N ASP A 215 -0.32 19.92 -29.22
CA ASP A 215 -0.37 19.99 -27.76
C ASP A 215 0.24 21.29 -27.23
N ARG A 216 1.37 21.74 -27.81
CA ARG A 216 1.98 23.03 -27.45
C ARG A 216 1.03 24.21 -27.64
N MET A 217 0.30 24.24 -28.76
CA MET A 217 -0.69 25.29 -29.03
C MET A 217 -1.90 25.18 -28.10
N ASN A 218 -2.39 23.96 -27.86
CA ASN A 218 -3.55 23.70 -26.99
C ASN A 218 -3.23 24.04 -25.53
N LEU A 219 -2.04 23.72 -25.02
CA LEU A 219 -1.63 24.08 -23.67
C LEU A 219 -1.62 25.59 -23.45
N MET A 220 -1.03 26.38 -24.36
CA MET A 220 -1.07 27.84 -24.27
C MET A 220 -2.53 28.34 -24.25
N LYS A 221 -3.36 27.85 -25.17
CA LYS A 221 -4.77 28.24 -25.27
C LYS A 221 -5.53 27.90 -23.99
N ASP A 222 -5.47 26.65 -23.54
CA ASP A 222 -6.31 26.15 -22.44
C ASP A 222 -5.88 26.74 -21.09
N THR A 223 -4.57 26.94 -20.87
CA THR A 223 -4.06 27.57 -19.64
C THR A 223 -4.21 29.09 -19.62
N SER A 224 -4.29 29.74 -20.79
CA SER A 224 -4.55 31.19 -20.87
C SER A 224 -5.92 31.58 -20.32
N GLU A 225 -6.92 30.68 -20.39
CA GLU A 225 -8.25 30.90 -19.81
C GLU A 225 -8.20 31.05 -18.28
N TYR A 226 -7.11 30.58 -17.66
CA TYR A 226 -6.80 30.71 -16.23
C TYR A 226 -5.65 31.69 -15.98
N LYS A 227 -5.45 32.65 -16.89
CA LYS A 227 -4.54 33.80 -16.73
C LYS A 227 -3.04 33.44 -16.62
N MET A 228 -2.62 32.25 -17.04
CA MET A 228 -1.19 32.02 -17.35
C MET A 228 -0.78 32.88 -18.55
N ASN A 229 0.48 33.31 -18.60
CA ASN A 229 0.97 34.25 -19.61
C ASN A 229 2.32 33.88 -20.23
N THR A 230 2.96 32.77 -19.87
CA THR A 230 4.31 32.45 -20.37
C THR A 230 4.53 30.97 -20.64
N TYR A 231 4.95 30.63 -21.87
CA TYR A 231 5.38 29.30 -22.27
C TYR A 231 6.84 29.38 -22.69
N ILE A 232 7.69 28.63 -22.00
CA ILE A 232 9.13 28.55 -22.26
C ILE A 232 9.40 27.32 -23.13
N TYR A 233 9.74 27.57 -24.40
CA TYR A 233 10.17 26.55 -25.35
C TYR A 233 11.63 26.16 -25.04
N ALA A 234 11.81 25.00 -24.41
CA ALA A 234 13.11 24.46 -24.02
C ALA A 234 13.30 22.94 -24.31
N PRO A 235 12.72 22.37 -25.40
CA PRO A 235 12.81 20.93 -25.65
C PRO A 235 14.27 20.52 -25.88
N LYS A 236 14.78 19.64 -25.02
CA LYS A 236 16.19 19.22 -24.99
C LYS A 236 16.65 18.51 -26.27
N ASP A 237 15.72 17.89 -26.99
CA ASP A 237 15.96 17.14 -28.22
C ASP A 237 15.87 17.98 -29.50
N ASP A 238 15.49 19.26 -29.43
CA ASP A 238 15.55 20.15 -30.59
C ASP A 238 17.03 20.54 -30.87
N PRO A 239 17.64 20.07 -31.99
CA PRO A 239 19.03 20.36 -32.26
C PRO A 239 19.26 21.86 -32.50
N TYR A 240 18.29 22.60 -33.05
CA TYR A 240 18.43 24.04 -33.33
C TYR A 240 18.23 24.91 -32.09
N HIS A 241 17.72 24.33 -31.01
CA HIS A 241 17.72 24.94 -29.68
C HIS A 241 19.06 24.70 -28.96
N ARG A 242 19.64 23.49 -29.10
CA ARG A 242 20.81 23.02 -28.33
C ARG A 242 22.09 22.80 -29.14
N LEU A 243 22.28 21.65 -29.79
CA LEU A 243 23.59 21.26 -30.36
C LEU A 243 23.99 22.06 -31.61
N SER A 244 23.02 22.34 -32.48
CA SER A 244 23.12 23.13 -33.72
C SER A 244 22.55 24.54 -33.54
N TRP A 245 22.63 25.12 -32.34
CA TRP A 245 22.02 26.41 -32.01
C TRP A 245 22.43 27.58 -32.92
N LYS A 246 23.64 27.51 -33.50
CA LYS A 246 24.20 28.50 -34.43
C LYS A 246 23.54 28.46 -35.82
N GLU A 247 22.84 27.38 -36.15
CA GLU A 247 22.12 27.22 -37.42
C GLU A 247 20.71 27.82 -37.31
N LEU A 248 20.26 28.44 -38.41
CA LEU A 248 18.88 28.90 -38.55
C LEU A 248 17.93 27.71 -38.68
N TYR A 249 16.69 27.88 -38.22
CA TYR A 249 15.66 26.86 -38.48
C TYR A 249 15.42 26.74 -39.99
N PRO A 250 15.29 25.51 -40.52
CA PRO A 250 14.82 25.29 -41.88
C PRO A 250 13.35 25.75 -42.03
N GLU A 251 12.89 25.88 -43.27
CA GLU A 251 11.58 26.49 -43.58
C GLU A 251 10.40 25.80 -42.89
N GLN A 252 10.43 24.46 -42.76
CA GLN A 252 9.35 23.69 -42.18
C GLN A 252 9.25 23.90 -40.67
N GLU A 253 10.36 23.81 -39.95
CA GLU A 253 10.44 24.02 -38.50
C GLU A 253 10.22 25.50 -38.16
N ALA A 254 10.73 26.43 -38.97
CA ALA A 254 10.47 27.87 -38.83
C ALA A 254 8.97 28.19 -38.95
N LYS A 255 8.24 27.48 -39.81
CA LYS A 255 6.78 27.62 -39.91
C LYS A 255 6.08 27.20 -38.61
N GLN A 256 6.51 26.10 -38.00
CA GLN A 256 5.95 25.66 -36.71
C GLN A 256 6.24 26.69 -35.61
N ILE A 257 7.43 27.29 -35.57
CA ILE A 257 7.74 28.37 -34.63
C ILE A 257 6.82 29.59 -34.84
N ALA A 258 6.56 29.98 -36.10
CA ALA A 258 5.62 31.07 -36.39
C ALA A 258 4.18 30.72 -35.97
N GLU A 259 3.76 29.47 -36.15
CA GLU A 259 2.45 28.97 -35.70
C GLU A 259 2.35 29.03 -34.17
N LEU A 260 3.40 28.66 -33.42
CA LEU A 260 3.45 28.80 -31.95
C LEU A 260 3.41 30.26 -31.50
N ALA A 261 4.23 31.13 -32.10
CA ALA A 261 4.23 32.55 -31.77
C ALA A 261 2.87 33.21 -32.04
N LYS A 262 2.21 32.83 -33.14
CA LYS A 262 0.85 33.26 -33.46
C LYS A 262 -0.16 32.74 -32.43
N ALA A 263 -0.06 31.48 -32.01
CA ALA A 263 -0.93 30.91 -30.98
C ALA A 263 -0.75 31.65 -29.65
N GLY A 264 0.48 32.01 -29.26
CA GLY A 264 0.73 32.85 -28.08
C GLY A 264 0.04 34.21 -28.19
N ALA A 265 0.26 34.94 -29.29
CA ALA A 265 -0.35 36.24 -29.52
C ALA A 265 -1.90 36.21 -29.58
N GLU A 266 -2.49 35.12 -30.08
CA GLU A 266 -3.95 34.95 -30.12
C GLU A 266 -4.59 34.72 -28.75
N ASN A 267 -3.80 34.31 -27.74
CA ASN A 267 -4.26 33.97 -26.39
C ASN A 267 -3.64 34.84 -25.29
N ASN A 268 -3.05 35.98 -25.65
CA ASN A 268 -2.30 36.87 -24.74
C ASN A 268 -1.21 36.16 -23.93
N PHE A 269 -0.44 35.30 -24.61
CA PHE A 269 0.57 34.45 -24.01
C PHE A 269 1.95 34.75 -24.60
N ASN A 270 2.94 34.92 -23.74
CA ASN A 270 4.33 35.06 -24.14
C ASN A 270 4.88 33.69 -24.56
N PHE A 271 5.06 33.49 -25.86
CA PHE A 271 5.87 32.41 -26.38
C PHE A 271 7.36 32.78 -26.25
N CYS A 272 8.00 32.25 -25.21
CA CYS A 272 9.41 32.47 -24.90
C CYS A 272 10.27 31.41 -25.59
N TRP A 273 11.00 31.80 -26.63
CA TRP A 273 11.96 30.91 -27.27
C TRP A 273 13.32 31.02 -26.58
N THR A 274 13.84 29.91 -26.09
CA THR A 274 15.13 29.89 -25.41
C THR A 274 16.22 29.28 -26.27
N ILE A 275 17.47 29.65 -26.01
CA ILE A 275 18.65 29.02 -26.62
C ILE A 275 19.44 28.26 -25.56
N HIS A 276 19.96 27.08 -25.88
CA HIS A 276 20.81 26.25 -25.00
C HIS A 276 22.21 26.09 -25.59
N PRO A 277 23.06 27.13 -25.51
CA PRO A 277 24.33 27.16 -26.24
C PRO A 277 25.48 26.50 -25.46
N GLY A 278 25.25 26.11 -24.20
CA GLY A 278 26.30 25.77 -23.23
C GLY A 278 27.27 24.67 -23.68
N ALA A 279 26.82 23.74 -24.53
CA ALA A 279 27.65 22.64 -25.03
C ALA A 279 28.77 23.08 -26.00
N THR A 280 28.58 24.17 -26.76
CA THR A 280 29.50 24.57 -27.85
C THR A 280 29.87 26.05 -27.86
N LEU A 281 29.34 26.84 -26.91
CA LEU A 281 29.64 28.26 -26.77
C LEU A 281 31.11 28.51 -26.41
N GLN A 282 31.76 29.46 -27.09
CA GLN A 282 33.13 29.88 -26.83
C GLN A 282 33.26 31.38 -26.48
N PHE A 283 32.13 32.10 -26.39
CA PHE A 283 32.07 33.56 -26.13
C PHE A 283 32.83 34.39 -27.18
N THR A 284 32.78 33.98 -28.44
CA THR A 284 33.39 34.71 -29.57
C THR A 284 32.41 35.69 -30.22
N ASP A 285 32.92 36.64 -31.01
CA ASP A 285 32.06 37.53 -31.80
C ASP A 285 31.28 36.73 -32.84
N GLU A 286 31.86 35.68 -33.42
CA GLU A 286 31.17 34.77 -34.34
C GLU A 286 30.01 34.01 -33.68
N ASP A 287 30.17 33.60 -32.42
CA ASP A 287 29.09 32.98 -31.63
C ASP A 287 27.95 33.98 -31.39
N PHE A 288 28.29 35.23 -31.06
CA PHE A 288 27.31 36.28 -30.83
C PHE A 288 26.56 36.65 -32.12
N ASP A 289 27.27 36.80 -33.24
CA ASP A 289 26.65 37.07 -34.55
C ASP A 289 25.71 35.93 -34.97
N ALA A 290 26.09 34.67 -34.74
CA ALA A 290 25.21 33.52 -35.01
C ALA A 290 23.94 33.56 -34.15
N LEU A 291 24.07 33.89 -32.86
CA LEU A 291 22.91 34.06 -31.97
C LEU A 291 21.99 35.18 -32.47
N ILE A 292 22.52 36.36 -32.78
CA ILE A 292 21.71 37.49 -33.22
C ILE A 292 20.99 37.17 -34.53
N ASN A 293 21.66 36.52 -35.49
CA ASN A 293 20.99 36.07 -36.72
C ASN A 293 19.83 35.10 -36.44
N LYS A 294 20.01 34.17 -35.48
CA LYS A 294 18.96 33.24 -35.05
C LYS A 294 17.80 33.98 -34.38
N PHE A 295 18.09 34.88 -33.45
CA PHE A 295 17.07 35.67 -32.74
C PHE A 295 16.31 36.60 -33.70
N GLU A 296 16.97 37.19 -34.69
CA GLU A 296 16.33 37.98 -35.74
C GLU A 296 15.39 37.12 -36.61
N GLN A 297 15.79 35.89 -36.97
CA GLN A 297 14.89 34.97 -37.66
C GLN A 297 13.63 34.73 -36.82
N LEU A 298 13.80 34.37 -35.55
CA LEU A 298 12.69 34.06 -34.64
C LEU A 298 11.79 35.28 -34.38
N TYR A 299 12.37 36.46 -34.20
CA TYR A 299 11.62 37.71 -34.07
C TYR A 299 10.78 38.01 -35.31
N SER A 300 11.32 37.74 -36.51
CA SER A 300 10.58 37.88 -37.77
C SER A 300 9.42 36.88 -37.92
N LEU A 301 9.50 35.73 -37.22
CA LEU A 301 8.44 34.72 -37.14
C LEU A 301 7.36 35.07 -36.11
N GLY A 302 7.56 36.11 -35.30
CA GLY A 302 6.58 36.61 -34.32
C GLY A 302 6.96 36.41 -32.85
N VAL A 303 8.13 35.83 -32.56
CA VAL A 303 8.59 35.64 -31.17
C VAL A 303 8.86 36.99 -30.50
N ARG A 304 8.35 37.18 -29.27
CA ARG A 304 8.48 38.43 -28.50
C ARG A 304 8.99 38.23 -27.06
N GLN A 305 9.45 37.04 -26.71
CA GLN A 305 10.23 36.80 -25.50
C GLN A 305 11.34 35.80 -25.79
N PHE A 306 12.51 36.01 -25.20
CA PHE A 306 13.71 35.21 -25.46
C PHE A 306 14.42 34.82 -24.18
N GLY A 307 15.14 33.70 -24.21
CA GLY A 307 15.88 33.23 -23.04
C GLY A 307 17.18 32.52 -23.38
N VAL A 308 18.00 32.29 -22.35
CA VAL A 308 19.29 31.59 -22.44
C VAL A 308 19.39 30.56 -21.33
N LEU A 309 19.67 29.33 -21.70
CA LEU A 309 19.74 28.21 -20.77
C LEU A 309 21.18 27.69 -20.64
N PHE A 310 21.64 27.61 -19.39
CA PHE A 310 22.91 27.00 -19.03
C PHE A 310 22.73 25.81 -18.06
N ASP A 311 21.53 25.23 -17.95
CA ASP A 311 21.34 23.95 -17.25
C ASP A 311 22.16 22.82 -17.91
N ASP A 312 22.57 21.86 -17.09
CA ASP A 312 23.26 20.63 -17.51
C ASP A 312 24.53 20.88 -18.35
N THR A 313 25.30 21.90 -17.98
CA THR A 313 26.63 22.22 -18.54
C THR A 313 27.75 22.08 -17.52
N ASP A 314 28.94 21.68 -17.99
CA ASP A 314 30.17 21.63 -17.20
C ASP A 314 30.81 23.02 -16.98
N ASP A 315 30.24 24.10 -17.54
CA ASP A 315 30.78 25.45 -17.41
C ASP A 315 30.37 26.17 -16.12
N TRP A 316 30.79 25.60 -14.99
CA TRP A 316 30.49 26.12 -13.65
C TRP A 316 31.49 27.17 -13.15
N ARG A 317 32.40 27.67 -14.00
CA ARG A 317 33.46 28.63 -13.60
C ARG A 317 33.28 30.02 -14.15
N ASN A 318 32.37 30.21 -15.10
CA ASN A 318 32.26 31.44 -15.89
C ASN A 318 30.95 32.22 -15.62
N GLY A 319 30.41 32.18 -14.39
CA GLY A 319 29.16 32.85 -14.05
C GLY A 319 29.11 34.34 -14.45
N GLN A 320 30.17 35.11 -14.17
CA GLN A 320 30.26 36.49 -14.62
C GLN A 320 30.21 36.62 -16.16
N LYS A 321 30.98 35.80 -16.90
CA LYS A 321 31.03 35.88 -18.36
C LYS A 321 29.70 35.49 -19.02
N GLN A 322 29.02 34.49 -18.46
CA GLN A 322 27.69 34.09 -18.90
C GLN A 322 26.70 35.25 -18.71
N ALA A 323 26.73 35.91 -17.55
CA ALA A 323 25.91 37.10 -17.29
C ALA A 323 26.27 38.29 -18.20
N GLU A 324 27.56 38.57 -18.44
CA GLU A 324 28.01 39.61 -19.38
C GLU A 324 27.51 39.35 -20.81
N TRP A 325 27.54 38.09 -21.24
CA TRP A 325 27.03 37.69 -22.55
C TRP A 325 25.50 37.83 -22.65
N ILE A 326 24.76 37.42 -21.61
CA ILE A 326 23.31 37.64 -21.50
C ILE A 326 22.99 39.14 -21.55
N ASN A 327 23.68 39.98 -20.77
CA ASN A 327 23.46 41.44 -20.78
C ASN A 327 23.74 42.07 -22.14
N LYS A 328 24.71 41.54 -22.89
CA LYS A 328 25.00 41.99 -24.26
C LYS A 328 23.81 41.68 -25.18
N ILE A 329 23.22 40.48 -25.09
CA ILE A 329 22.02 40.10 -25.84
C ILE A 329 20.85 41.02 -25.45
N ASP A 330 20.64 41.20 -24.14
CA ASP A 330 19.56 42.03 -23.62
C ASP A 330 19.67 43.49 -24.12
N THR A 331 20.88 44.06 -24.09
CA THR A 331 21.12 45.44 -24.55
C THR A 331 20.98 45.59 -26.07
N GLU A 332 21.67 44.73 -26.83
CA GLU A 332 21.83 44.91 -28.28
C GLU A 332 20.64 44.37 -29.07
N PHE A 333 19.82 43.49 -28.48
CA PHE A 333 18.65 42.90 -29.12
C PHE A 333 17.35 43.22 -28.38
N VAL A 334 17.16 42.72 -27.15
CA VAL A 334 15.85 42.79 -26.45
C VAL A 334 15.40 44.24 -26.23
N LYS A 335 16.22 45.03 -25.53
CA LYS A 335 15.95 46.46 -25.26
C LYS A 335 16.01 47.31 -26.53
N ALA A 336 16.75 46.88 -27.55
CA ALA A 336 16.86 47.58 -28.82
C ALA A 336 15.59 47.46 -29.70
N LYS A 337 14.82 46.36 -29.59
CA LYS A 337 13.56 46.17 -30.31
C LYS A 337 12.41 46.99 -29.71
N GLY A 338 12.36 47.09 -28.38
CA GLY A 338 11.37 47.89 -27.64
C GLY A 338 10.00 47.22 -27.46
N ASP A 339 9.71 46.12 -28.15
CA ASP A 339 8.49 45.32 -28.05
C ASP A 339 8.74 43.88 -27.59
N VAL A 340 9.94 43.58 -27.05
CA VAL A 340 10.31 42.26 -26.54
C VAL A 340 10.25 42.26 -25.01
N ALA A 341 9.57 41.27 -24.44
CA ALA A 341 9.44 41.07 -23.00
C ALA A 341 10.79 40.72 -22.34
N PRO A 342 10.94 40.93 -21.01
CA PRO A 342 12.18 40.64 -20.30
C PRO A 342 12.66 39.19 -20.48
N MET A 343 13.98 39.01 -20.54
CA MET A 343 14.58 37.70 -20.76
C MET A 343 14.37 36.76 -19.58
N ILE A 344 14.19 35.47 -19.87
CA ILE A 344 14.16 34.41 -18.87
C ILE A 344 15.39 33.51 -19.07
N VAL A 345 16.16 33.29 -18.00
CA VAL A 345 17.42 32.55 -18.08
C VAL A 345 17.54 31.48 -17.01
N ILE A 346 18.33 30.44 -17.31
CA ILE A 346 18.77 29.45 -16.33
C ILE A 346 20.29 29.51 -16.24
N SER A 347 20.81 29.51 -15.02
CA SER A 347 22.24 29.36 -14.78
C SER A 347 22.62 27.89 -14.58
N ALA A 348 23.90 27.55 -14.72
CA ALA A 348 24.43 26.19 -14.49
C ALA A 348 24.23 25.67 -13.06
N ARG A 349 23.99 26.58 -12.10
CA ARG A 349 23.58 26.22 -10.74
C ARG A 349 22.16 26.72 -10.52
N TYR A 350 21.19 25.81 -10.50
CA TYR A 350 19.77 26.15 -10.39
C TYR A 350 19.09 25.62 -9.11
N ASN A 351 19.83 25.01 -8.19
CA ASN A 351 19.31 24.59 -6.88
C ASN A 351 20.38 24.67 -5.77
N SER A 352 19.93 24.55 -4.51
CA SER A 352 20.83 24.65 -3.35
C SER A 352 21.74 23.43 -3.21
N ALA A 353 21.29 22.24 -3.59
CA ALA A 353 22.02 20.99 -3.42
C ALA A 353 23.23 20.85 -4.37
N TRP A 354 23.18 21.43 -5.57
CA TRP A 354 24.12 21.16 -6.65
C TRP A 354 25.12 22.29 -6.92
N GLY A 355 26.16 22.02 -7.71
CA GLY A 355 27.07 23.04 -8.26
C GLY A 355 28.17 23.53 -7.32
N PRO A 356 29.13 24.33 -7.84
CA PRO A 356 30.24 24.88 -7.05
C PRO A 356 29.73 25.92 -6.05
N ASN A 357 30.49 26.16 -4.98
CA ASN A 357 30.17 27.17 -3.95
C ASN A 357 29.56 28.47 -4.54
N MET A 358 28.49 28.98 -3.91
CA MET A 358 27.71 30.14 -4.34
C MET A 358 28.57 31.36 -4.72
N ASP A 359 29.64 31.64 -3.98
CA ASP A 359 30.55 32.77 -4.24
C ASP A 359 31.35 32.63 -5.53
N ARG A 360 31.56 31.40 -6.02
CA ARG A 360 32.40 31.14 -7.20
C ARG A 360 31.67 31.35 -8.53
N TYR A 361 30.37 31.08 -8.57
CA TYR A 361 29.60 31.05 -9.81
C TYR A 361 28.32 31.87 -9.73
N PHE A 362 27.40 31.50 -8.84
CA PHE A 362 26.04 32.06 -8.85
C PHE A 362 26.01 33.52 -8.39
N LYS A 363 26.80 33.87 -7.37
CA LYS A 363 26.94 35.27 -6.93
C LYS A 363 27.45 36.21 -8.03
N PRO A 364 28.58 35.97 -8.70
CA PRO A 364 29.02 36.85 -9.78
C PRO A 364 28.07 36.85 -10.99
N PHE A 365 27.34 35.75 -11.24
CA PHE A 365 26.26 35.72 -12.23
C PHE A 365 25.13 36.71 -11.87
N MET A 366 24.57 36.58 -10.66
CA MET A 366 23.48 37.43 -10.15
C MET A 366 23.88 38.91 -10.01
N GLN A 367 25.12 39.20 -9.57
CA GLN A 367 25.62 40.57 -9.42
C GLN A 367 25.80 41.31 -10.74
N THR A 368 25.96 40.56 -11.84
CA THR A 368 26.30 41.14 -13.15
C THR A 368 25.06 41.31 -14.01
N LEU A 369 24.09 40.40 -13.94
CA LEU A 369 22.87 40.44 -14.75
C LEU A 369 22.07 41.74 -14.56
N HIS A 370 21.41 42.20 -15.63
CA HIS A 370 20.44 43.29 -15.51
C HIS A 370 19.26 42.91 -14.60
N ASP A 371 18.71 43.92 -13.92
CA ASP A 371 17.72 43.73 -12.84
C ASP A 371 16.39 43.12 -13.34
N ASP A 372 15.99 43.43 -14.58
CA ASP A 372 14.74 42.97 -15.21
C ASP A 372 14.79 41.53 -15.75
N ILE A 373 15.98 40.91 -15.82
CA ILE A 373 16.15 39.53 -16.31
C ILE A 373 15.71 38.53 -15.24
N GLN A 374 14.85 37.59 -15.63
CA GLN A 374 14.30 36.56 -14.76
C GLN A 374 15.27 35.38 -14.65
N VAL A 375 15.69 35.00 -13.44
CA VAL A 375 16.64 33.90 -13.22
C VAL A 375 15.93 32.72 -12.58
N MET A 376 15.75 31.63 -13.31
CA MET A 376 15.06 30.44 -12.83
C MET A 376 15.87 29.66 -11.79
N TRP A 377 15.16 29.13 -10.79
CA TRP A 377 15.68 28.35 -9.66
C TRP A 377 14.67 27.27 -9.27
N THR A 378 15.12 26.04 -8.96
CA THR A 378 14.23 24.91 -8.64
C THR A 378 13.99 24.69 -7.14
N GLY A 379 14.72 25.42 -6.28
CA GLY A 379 14.59 25.35 -4.83
C GLY A 379 15.79 24.68 -4.16
N HIS A 380 15.55 23.94 -3.07
CA HIS A 380 16.64 23.31 -2.32
C HIS A 380 17.21 22.07 -2.99
N ALA A 381 16.41 21.39 -3.79
CA ALA A 381 16.79 20.28 -4.66
C ALA A 381 16.14 20.44 -6.03
N THR A 382 16.35 19.49 -6.94
CA THR A 382 15.71 19.49 -8.26
C THR A 382 14.20 19.37 -8.13
N MET A 383 13.73 18.49 -7.25
CA MET A 383 12.35 18.41 -6.76
C MET A 383 12.34 19.08 -5.38
N SER A 384 11.51 20.09 -5.17
CA SER A 384 11.52 20.88 -3.94
C SER A 384 10.12 21.34 -3.58
N ASN A 385 9.86 21.41 -2.27
CA ASN A 385 8.73 22.19 -1.77
C ASN A 385 8.93 23.67 -2.11
N VAL A 386 7.83 24.40 -2.23
CA VAL A 386 7.83 25.83 -2.56
C VAL A 386 7.38 26.63 -1.35
N SER A 387 8.21 27.56 -0.91
CA SER A 387 7.89 28.55 0.12
C SER A 387 8.79 29.77 -0.01
N LYS A 388 8.43 30.84 0.68
CA LYS A 388 9.27 32.04 0.79
C LYS A 388 10.70 31.72 1.21
N GLU A 389 10.87 30.88 2.23
CA GLU A 389 12.19 30.51 2.77
C GLU A 389 13.08 29.85 1.70
N VAL A 390 12.51 28.90 0.94
CA VAL A 390 13.24 28.15 -0.09
C VAL A 390 13.76 29.07 -1.17
N PHE A 391 12.95 30.03 -1.61
CA PHE A 391 13.29 30.96 -2.69
C PHE A 391 14.02 32.23 -2.23
N GLU A 392 14.02 32.53 -0.93
CA GLU A 392 14.86 33.58 -0.32
C GLU A 392 16.32 33.12 -0.19
N TRP A 393 16.56 31.81 -0.13
CA TRP A 393 17.87 31.24 0.13
C TRP A 393 18.98 31.74 -0.83
N PRO A 394 18.79 31.81 -2.17
CA PRO A 394 19.83 32.29 -3.07
C PRO A 394 20.21 33.75 -2.80
N LYS A 395 19.23 34.61 -2.51
CA LYS A 395 19.44 36.01 -2.13
C LYS A 395 20.29 36.10 -0.85
N VAL A 396 19.94 35.31 0.18
CA VAL A 396 20.67 35.26 1.46
C VAL A 396 22.11 34.75 1.27
N GLN A 397 22.31 33.68 0.50
CA GLN A 397 23.65 33.10 0.33
C GLN A 397 24.58 33.97 -0.52
N THR A 398 24.04 34.67 -1.51
CA THR A 398 24.87 35.52 -2.39
C THR A 398 25.06 36.92 -1.82
N GLY A 399 24.09 37.42 -1.04
CA GLY A 399 23.99 38.82 -0.61
C GLY A 399 23.60 39.77 -1.75
N VAL A 400 22.99 39.26 -2.82
CA VAL A 400 22.52 40.04 -3.98
C VAL A 400 21.01 40.19 -3.87
N ASP A 401 20.53 41.42 -3.73
CA ASP A 401 19.11 41.72 -3.61
C ASP A 401 18.41 41.66 -4.98
N LYS A 402 18.15 40.44 -5.45
CA LYS A 402 17.43 40.13 -6.67
C LYS A 402 16.61 38.86 -6.45
N ASP A 403 15.33 38.93 -6.75
CA ASP A 403 14.44 37.76 -6.69
C ASP A 403 14.69 36.82 -7.86
N VAL A 404 14.49 35.53 -7.61
CA VAL A 404 14.55 34.48 -8.63
C VAL A 404 13.15 34.14 -9.12
N ALA A 405 13.06 33.49 -10.28
CA ALA A 405 11.83 32.86 -10.75
C ALA A 405 11.83 31.37 -10.38
N VAL A 406 10.66 30.82 -10.07
CA VAL A 406 10.50 29.40 -9.78
C VAL A 406 10.53 28.62 -11.09
N TRP A 407 11.42 27.62 -11.19
CA TRP A 407 11.26 26.47 -12.09
C TRP A 407 10.84 25.29 -11.23
N TRP A 408 9.56 25.00 -11.20
CA TRP A 408 9.04 23.93 -10.35
C TRP A 408 8.96 22.62 -11.11
N ASN A 409 9.74 21.61 -10.68
CA ASN A 409 9.69 20.26 -11.26
C ASN A 409 8.50 19.46 -10.72
N TYR A 410 7.31 19.90 -11.10
CA TYR A 410 6.05 19.18 -10.95
C TYR A 410 5.03 19.77 -11.95
N PRO A 411 4.23 18.95 -12.65
CA PRO A 411 4.08 17.50 -12.51
C PRO A 411 5.07 16.63 -13.32
N VAL A 412 6.22 17.12 -13.79
CA VAL A 412 7.17 16.32 -14.58
C VAL A 412 7.44 14.92 -14.02
N ASN A 413 7.43 13.92 -14.89
CA ASN A 413 7.59 12.50 -14.56
C ASN A 413 8.74 11.81 -15.32
N ASP A 414 9.66 12.58 -15.93
CA ASP A 414 10.81 12.08 -16.70
C ASP A 414 11.87 11.33 -15.85
N TYR A 415 11.78 11.44 -14.53
CA TYR A 415 12.60 10.70 -13.57
C TYR A 415 11.84 9.54 -12.90
N CYS A 416 10.56 9.39 -13.22
CA CYS A 416 9.68 8.38 -12.63
C CYS A 416 8.61 7.89 -13.61
N ASP A 417 9.00 7.58 -14.85
CA ASP A 417 8.13 7.42 -16.02
C ASP A 417 6.88 6.59 -15.77
N SER A 418 6.98 5.51 -15.00
CA SER A 418 5.85 4.67 -14.61
C SER A 418 4.65 5.41 -13.99
N ARG A 419 4.83 6.64 -13.50
CA ARG A 419 3.84 7.41 -12.71
C ARG A 419 3.14 8.47 -13.56
N ILE A 420 1.91 8.79 -13.17
CA ILE A 420 1.15 9.92 -13.70
C ILE A 420 0.79 10.85 -12.54
N LEU A 421 1.29 12.08 -12.58
CA LEU A 421 1.33 12.98 -11.44
C LEU A 421 0.21 14.03 -11.53
N MET A 422 -0.94 13.67 -10.96
CA MET A 422 -2.15 14.50 -10.91
C MET A 422 -2.61 14.72 -9.46
N ALA A 423 -1.68 14.90 -8.51
CA ALA A 423 -1.99 15.02 -7.09
C ALA A 423 -2.43 16.46 -6.71
N PRO A 424 -3.11 16.63 -5.57
CA PRO A 424 -3.37 17.95 -5.00
C PRO A 424 -2.09 18.60 -4.45
N LEU A 425 -1.86 19.88 -4.77
CA LEU A 425 -0.55 20.57 -4.66
C LEU A 425 -0.26 21.16 -3.27
N HIS A 426 -0.34 20.34 -2.22
CA HIS A 426 -0.06 20.75 -0.84
C HIS A 426 1.40 21.19 -0.57
N ASN A 427 2.31 20.97 -1.52
CA ASN A 427 3.72 21.40 -1.45
C ASN A 427 3.93 22.88 -1.83
N LEU A 428 2.87 23.58 -2.27
CA LEU A 428 2.87 25.01 -2.55
C LEU A 428 2.40 25.78 -1.31
N ASN A 429 3.33 26.45 -0.61
CA ASN A 429 2.97 27.27 0.54
C ASN A 429 2.36 28.61 0.11
N GLN A 430 1.39 29.09 0.88
CA GLN A 430 0.69 30.36 0.65
C GLN A 430 1.56 31.60 0.94
N ASP A 431 2.83 31.46 1.33
CA ASP A 431 3.68 32.59 1.76
C ASP A 431 4.63 33.14 0.67
N LEU A 432 4.53 32.64 -0.56
CA LEU A 432 5.48 32.92 -1.64
C LEU A 432 5.27 34.30 -2.29
N ASP A 433 5.88 35.33 -1.70
CA ASP A 433 5.80 36.72 -2.15
C ASP A 433 7.13 37.30 -2.68
N ASN A 434 8.18 36.47 -2.78
CA ASN A 434 9.56 36.88 -3.07
C ASN A 434 10.14 36.25 -4.34
N VAL A 435 9.28 36.05 -5.34
CA VAL A 435 9.67 35.48 -6.64
C VAL A 435 9.19 36.38 -7.77
N SER A 436 9.95 36.40 -8.85
CA SER A 436 9.66 37.26 -10.01
C SER A 436 8.86 36.54 -11.11
N GLY A 437 8.78 35.21 -11.04
CA GLY A 437 8.01 34.37 -11.95
C GLY A 437 7.85 32.95 -11.41
N PHE A 438 6.94 32.17 -12.01
CA PHE A 438 6.69 30.78 -11.68
C PHE A 438 6.38 29.96 -12.94
N PHE A 439 7.23 28.96 -13.20
CA PHE A 439 7.13 28.08 -14.36
C PHE A 439 7.15 26.62 -13.93
N SER A 440 6.04 25.93 -14.16
CA SER A 440 5.92 24.49 -13.97
C SER A 440 6.63 23.73 -15.09
N ASN A 441 7.37 22.68 -14.76
CA ASN A 441 7.81 21.67 -15.72
C ASN A 441 6.79 20.53 -15.72
N PRO A 442 6.01 20.34 -16.79
CA PRO A 442 4.93 19.34 -16.78
C PRO A 442 5.39 17.97 -17.29
N MET A 443 4.46 17.02 -17.37
CA MET A 443 4.72 15.66 -17.85
C MET A 443 4.87 15.62 -19.38
N ASN A 444 5.42 14.53 -19.89
CA ASN A 444 5.39 14.20 -21.32
C ASN A 444 3.93 14.03 -21.83
N GLN A 445 3.00 13.74 -20.91
CA GLN A 445 1.56 13.68 -21.13
C GLN A 445 0.95 15.10 -21.00
N ALA A 446 0.66 15.74 -22.13
CA ALA A 446 0.22 17.12 -22.19
C ALA A 446 -1.18 17.32 -21.62
N GLU A 447 -2.13 16.43 -21.93
CA GLU A 447 -3.51 16.54 -21.44
C GLU A 447 -3.58 16.28 -19.93
N ALA A 448 -2.94 15.21 -19.45
CA ALA A 448 -2.91 14.89 -18.02
C ALA A 448 -2.25 15.99 -17.17
N SER A 449 -1.28 16.71 -17.73
CA SER A 449 -0.62 17.83 -17.06
C SER A 449 -1.57 19.01 -16.73
N LYS A 450 -2.70 19.12 -17.43
CA LYS A 450 -3.65 20.23 -17.24
C LYS A 450 -4.26 20.27 -15.83
N VAL A 451 -4.37 19.13 -15.16
CA VAL A 451 -4.85 19.05 -13.76
C VAL A 451 -3.95 19.89 -12.84
N ALA A 452 -2.63 19.67 -12.90
CA ALA A 452 -1.69 20.43 -12.09
C ALA A 452 -1.54 21.87 -12.59
N LEU A 453 -1.50 22.09 -13.91
CA LEU A 453 -1.35 23.44 -14.49
C LEU A 453 -2.52 24.36 -14.11
N TYR A 454 -3.73 23.84 -14.00
CA TYR A 454 -4.87 24.61 -13.47
C TYR A 454 -4.59 25.11 -12.04
N SER A 455 -4.21 24.21 -11.13
CA SER A 455 -3.95 24.59 -9.74
C SER A 455 -2.73 25.50 -9.59
N ILE A 456 -1.75 25.40 -10.49
CA ILE A 456 -0.61 26.33 -10.54
C ILE A 456 -1.06 27.71 -11.04
N ALA A 457 -1.97 27.77 -12.02
CA ALA A 457 -2.55 29.04 -12.47
C ALA A 457 -3.31 29.71 -11.32
N ASP A 458 -4.08 28.93 -10.56
CA ASP A 458 -4.80 29.39 -9.38
C ASP A 458 -3.86 29.93 -8.29
N TYR A 459 -2.85 29.13 -7.93
CA TYR A 459 -1.83 29.50 -6.95
C TYR A 459 -1.05 30.76 -7.32
N THR A 460 -0.54 30.84 -8.54
CA THR A 460 0.38 31.92 -8.95
C THR A 460 -0.30 33.28 -9.11
N TRP A 461 -1.63 33.30 -9.21
CA TRP A 461 -2.41 34.53 -9.26
C TRP A 461 -2.68 35.10 -7.86
N ASN A 462 -3.08 34.24 -6.91
CA ASN A 462 -3.38 34.61 -5.52
C ASN A 462 -2.91 33.50 -4.57
N THR A 463 -1.66 33.62 -4.11
CA THR A 463 -1.02 32.61 -3.27
C THR A 463 -1.65 32.56 -1.88
N ASP A 464 -2.07 33.72 -1.35
CA ASP A 464 -2.70 33.87 -0.03
C ASP A 464 -4.03 33.08 0.06
N ALA A 465 -4.84 33.09 -1.00
CA ALA A 465 -6.15 32.43 -1.04
C ALA A 465 -6.12 30.96 -1.51
N PHE A 466 -4.95 30.44 -1.90
CA PHE A 466 -4.85 29.12 -2.54
C PHE A 466 -5.25 27.97 -1.61
N ASP A 467 -6.36 27.28 -1.92
CA ASP A 467 -6.75 26.03 -1.28
C ASP A 467 -6.41 24.86 -2.21
N TYR A 468 -5.36 24.13 -1.87
CA TYR A 468 -4.82 23.08 -2.73
C TYR A 468 -5.82 21.94 -3.01
N MET A 469 -6.71 21.59 -2.07
CA MET A 469 -7.73 20.55 -2.29
C MET A 469 -8.87 21.09 -3.14
N LYS A 470 -9.39 22.27 -2.79
CA LYS A 470 -10.51 22.87 -3.54
C LYS A 470 -10.11 23.16 -4.99
N SER A 471 -8.89 23.65 -5.21
CA SER A 471 -8.33 23.91 -6.53
C SER A 471 -8.18 22.61 -7.33
N TRP A 472 -7.66 21.55 -6.71
CA TRP A 472 -7.51 20.24 -7.36
C TRP A 472 -8.87 19.63 -7.74
N GLU A 473 -9.84 19.65 -6.83
CA GLU A 473 -11.20 19.15 -7.11
C GLU A 473 -11.80 19.91 -8.29
N THR A 474 -11.79 21.26 -8.24
CA THR A 474 -12.32 22.13 -9.30
C THR A 474 -11.63 21.91 -10.63
N SER A 475 -10.31 21.67 -10.64
CA SER A 475 -9.56 21.38 -11.85
C SER A 475 -10.09 20.14 -12.56
N ILE A 476 -10.38 19.07 -11.81
CA ILE A 476 -10.91 17.81 -12.35
C ILE A 476 -12.37 18.00 -12.78
N GLU A 477 -13.18 18.75 -12.00
CA GLU A 477 -14.56 19.04 -12.39
C GLU A 477 -14.65 19.77 -13.73
N LYS A 478 -13.75 20.72 -13.98
CA LYS A 478 -13.70 21.46 -15.25
C LYS A 478 -13.07 20.64 -16.37
N PHE A 479 -12.12 19.77 -16.06
CA PHE A 479 -11.37 19.00 -17.05
C PHE A 479 -12.16 17.81 -17.59
N VAL A 480 -12.87 17.09 -16.72
CA VAL A 480 -13.68 15.90 -17.06
C VAL A 480 -15.03 15.91 -16.33
N PRO A 481 -15.89 16.92 -16.56
CA PRO A 481 -17.15 17.11 -15.84
C PRO A 481 -18.07 15.89 -15.85
N GLU A 482 -18.00 15.06 -16.89
CA GLU A 482 -18.81 13.85 -17.08
C GLU A 482 -18.46 12.69 -16.11
N VAL A 483 -17.25 12.71 -15.53
CA VAL A 483 -16.70 11.62 -14.69
C VAL A 483 -15.88 12.14 -13.50
N LYS A 484 -16.20 13.34 -13.00
CA LYS A 484 -15.36 14.02 -12.01
C LYS A 484 -15.03 13.18 -10.77
N GLU A 485 -16.00 12.45 -10.21
CA GLU A 485 -15.79 11.64 -9.01
C GLU A 485 -14.94 10.40 -9.31
N GLU A 486 -15.21 9.73 -10.44
CA GLU A 486 -14.45 8.58 -10.92
C GLU A 486 -13.01 8.96 -11.22
N PHE A 487 -12.79 10.12 -11.86
CA PHE A 487 -11.47 10.59 -12.21
C PHE A 487 -10.69 11.09 -10.99
N MET A 488 -11.34 11.71 -10.00
CA MET A 488 -10.72 12.03 -8.71
C MET A 488 -10.20 10.78 -8.01
N ARG A 489 -11.00 9.70 -7.98
CA ARG A 489 -10.54 8.42 -7.44
C ARG A 489 -9.37 7.87 -8.26
N PHE A 490 -9.46 7.82 -9.59
CA PHE A 490 -8.36 7.38 -10.45
C PHE A 490 -7.07 8.16 -10.16
N ALA A 491 -7.10 9.50 -10.22
CA ALA A 491 -5.96 10.35 -9.94
C ALA A 491 -5.38 10.10 -8.54
N SER A 492 -6.22 9.97 -7.51
CA SER A 492 -5.78 9.68 -6.14
C SER A 492 -5.10 8.32 -5.98
N ASN A 493 -5.38 7.34 -6.86
CA ASN A 493 -4.82 5.99 -6.80
C ASN A 493 -3.57 5.83 -7.68
N THR A 494 -3.16 6.86 -8.43
CA THR A 494 -2.00 6.83 -9.34
C THR A 494 -0.91 7.86 -9.02
N CYS A 495 -1.19 8.78 -8.10
CA CYS A 495 -0.35 9.96 -7.89
C CYS A 495 0.73 9.82 -6.80
N TYR A 496 0.91 8.64 -6.20
CA TYR A 496 1.94 8.45 -5.18
C TYR A 496 3.30 8.83 -5.74
N LEU A 497 4.04 9.65 -4.99
CA LEU A 497 5.40 10.05 -5.30
C LEU A 497 6.13 10.30 -3.99
N LYS A 498 7.41 9.94 -3.91
CA LYS A 498 8.25 10.23 -2.76
C LYS A 498 9.67 10.54 -3.20
N ASP A 499 10.13 11.74 -2.87
CA ASP A 499 11.49 12.22 -3.05
C ASP A 499 11.99 12.92 -1.76
N ASP A 500 13.30 13.10 -1.60
CA ASP A 500 13.86 13.69 -0.38
C ASP A 500 13.60 15.20 -0.24
N GLY A 501 13.38 15.90 -1.36
CA GLY A 501 13.13 17.35 -1.41
C GLY A 501 14.27 18.22 -0.85
N GLY A 502 15.44 17.64 -0.60
CA GLY A 502 16.61 18.27 -0.01
C GLY A 502 16.34 18.97 1.31
N ALA A 503 16.87 20.19 1.47
CA ALA A 503 16.68 20.98 2.68
C ALA A 503 15.25 21.53 2.85
N SER A 504 14.36 21.36 1.86
CA SER A 504 12.95 21.77 1.96
C SER A 504 12.07 20.73 2.67
N GLY A 505 12.65 19.57 3.04
CA GLY A 505 11.92 18.42 3.59
C GLY A 505 11.33 17.53 2.50
N PRO A 506 10.67 16.40 2.87
CA PRO A 506 10.16 15.42 1.92
C PRO A 506 9.28 16.06 0.84
N PHE A 507 9.55 15.72 -0.41
CA PHE A 507 8.69 16.05 -1.55
C PHE A 507 7.86 14.80 -1.85
N GLU A 508 6.75 14.67 -1.13
CA GLU A 508 5.91 13.47 -1.13
C GLU A 508 4.46 13.82 -1.46
N TYR A 509 3.82 12.98 -2.27
CA TYR A 509 2.37 12.98 -2.48
C TYR A 509 1.83 11.63 -2.07
N ASP A 510 0.78 11.64 -1.27
CA ASP A 510 0.12 10.40 -0.85
C ASP A 510 -0.80 9.85 -1.95
N GLU A 511 -1.35 8.65 -1.74
CA GLU A 511 -2.38 8.05 -2.60
C GLU A 511 -3.54 7.51 -1.75
N SER A 512 -4.69 7.27 -2.39
CA SER A 512 -5.85 6.54 -1.81
C SER A 512 -6.34 7.05 -0.46
N TRP A 513 -6.14 8.33 -0.12
CA TRP A 513 -6.46 8.89 1.20
C TRP A 513 -7.95 8.78 1.56
N TYR A 514 -8.84 8.76 0.56
CA TYR A 514 -10.28 8.54 0.71
C TYR A 514 -10.64 7.16 1.28
N LEU A 515 -9.69 6.22 1.31
CA LEU A 515 -9.86 4.86 1.85
C LEU A 515 -9.14 4.62 3.18
N SER A 516 -8.39 5.59 3.69
CA SER A 516 -7.54 5.44 4.89
C SER A 516 -8.24 4.73 6.06
N GLU A 517 -9.43 5.20 6.47
CA GLU A 517 -10.18 4.60 7.58
C GLU A 517 -10.57 3.13 7.33
N LYS A 518 -10.92 2.75 6.09
CA LYS A 518 -11.32 1.38 5.75
C LYS A 518 -10.11 0.44 5.67
N ILE A 519 -9.00 0.94 5.14
CA ILE A 519 -7.73 0.23 5.10
C ILE A 519 -7.25 -0.06 6.52
N ASP A 520 -7.23 0.96 7.39
CA ASP A 520 -6.83 0.83 8.78
C ASP A 520 -7.72 -0.16 9.53
N ALA A 521 -9.04 -0.09 9.35
CA ALA A 521 -9.97 -1.04 9.97
C ALA A 521 -9.68 -2.49 9.60
N LEU A 522 -9.34 -2.78 8.33
CA LEU A 522 -8.97 -4.14 7.91
C LEU A 522 -7.63 -4.56 8.50
N LYS A 523 -6.60 -3.70 8.41
CA LYS A 523 -5.26 -4.00 8.97
C LYS A 523 -5.31 -4.24 10.47
N GLU A 524 -6.09 -3.45 11.21
CA GLU A 524 -6.28 -3.64 12.65
C GLU A 524 -7.01 -4.95 12.97
N ALA A 525 -8.04 -5.31 12.20
CA ALA A 525 -8.76 -6.57 12.40
C ALA A 525 -7.85 -7.78 12.20
N MET A 526 -7.08 -7.80 11.09
CA MET A 526 -6.11 -8.86 10.79
C MET A 526 -5.04 -8.98 11.88
N LYS A 527 -4.46 -7.84 12.29
CA LYS A 527 -3.38 -7.79 13.29
C LYS A 527 -3.83 -8.26 14.68
N ASN A 528 -5.06 -7.94 15.09
CA ASN A 528 -5.55 -8.22 16.43
C ASN A 528 -6.28 -9.58 16.54
N GLY A 529 -6.29 -10.39 15.47
CA GLY A 529 -7.03 -11.65 15.43
C GLY A 529 -8.54 -11.48 15.56
N GLN A 530 -9.06 -10.31 15.19
CA GLN A 530 -10.50 -10.03 15.12
C GLN A 530 -11.03 -10.50 13.76
N SER A 531 -12.36 -10.65 13.65
CA SER A 531 -12.97 -10.98 12.36
C SER A 531 -12.76 -9.85 11.36
N ALA A 532 -12.11 -10.17 10.25
CA ALA A 532 -11.83 -9.28 9.13
C ALA A 532 -13.00 -9.21 8.12
N VAL A 533 -14.04 -10.03 8.28
CA VAL A 533 -15.17 -10.14 7.33
C VAL A 533 -15.89 -8.80 7.09
N LYS A 534 -16.15 -8.00 8.14
CA LYS A 534 -16.86 -6.73 7.98
C LYS A 534 -15.98 -5.67 7.30
N PRO A 535 -14.74 -5.40 7.75
CA PRO A 535 -13.81 -4.53 7.02
C PRO A 535 -13.57 -4.97 5.58
N ALA A 536 -13.45 -6.29 5.32
CA ALA A 536 -13.28 -6.83 3.98
C ALA A 536 -14.51 -6.56 3.08
N LYS A 537 -15.74 -6.67 3.61
CA LYS A 537 -16.96 -6.31 2.88
C LYS A 537 -17.03 -4.82 2.55
N ASP A 538 -16.55 -3.95 3.43
CA ASP A 538 -16.54 -2.52 3.18
C ASP A 538 -15.53 -2.14 2.08
N LEU A 539 -14.33 -2.74 2.10
CA LEU A 539 -13.35 -2.56 1.02
C LEU A 539 -13.73 -3.25 -0.29
N LEU A 540 -14.48 -4.36 -0.24
CA LEU A 540 -14.99 -5.04 -1.43
C LEU A 540 -15.84 -4.09 -2.30
N GLU A 541 -16.69 -3.27 -1.68
CA GLU A 541 -17.49 -2.29 -2.41
C GLU A 541 -16.64 -1.17 -3.02
N GLU A 542 -15.55 -0.77 -2.36
CA GLU A 542 -14.60 0.22 -2.88
C GLU A 542 -13.82 -0.32 -4.09
N PHE A 543 -13.37 -1.57 -4.06
CA PHE A 543 -12.73 -2.18 -5.21
C PHE A 543 -13.69 -2.40 -6.38
N LYS A 544 -15.00 -2.62 -6.13
CA LYS A 544 -16.02 -2.60 -7.19
C LYS A 544 -16.20 -1.22 -7.80
N LEU A 545 -16.14 -0.16 -7.00
CA LEU A 545 -16.14 1.22 -7.50
C LEU A 545 -14.95 1.47 -8.42
N ILE A 546 -13.74 1.02 -8.06
CA ILE A 546 -12.54 1.12 -8.92
C ILE A 546 -12.76 0.50 -10.31
N VAL A 547 -13.38 -0.69 -10.37
CA VAL A 547 -13.71 -1.34 -11.66
C VAL A 547 -14.76 -0.54 -12.44
N SER A 548 -15.77 0.00 -11.75
CA SER A 548 -16.79 0.86 -12.37
C SER A 548 -16.21 2.20 -12.87
N ASP A 549 -15.22 2.76 -12.18
CA ASP A 549 -14.55 4.00 -12.55
C ASP A 549 -13.87 3.86 -13.89
N TYR A 550 -13.16 2.75 -14.12
CA TYR A 550 -12.58 2.41 -15.42
C TYR A 550 -13.64 2.43 -16.54
N GLU A 551 -14.79 1.79 -16.33
CA GLU A 551 -15.86 1.73 -17.34
C GLU A 551 -16.45 3.12 -17.61
N SER A 552 -16.64 3.93 -16.56
CA SER A 552 -17.16 5.30 -16.66
C SER A 552 -16.19 6.19 -17.44
N ILE A 553 -14.91 6.21 -17.04
CA ILE A 553 -13.86 7.03 -17.66
C ILE A 553 -13.69 6.65 -19.13
N THR A 554 -13.51 5.37 -19.44
CA THR A 554 -13.26 4.93 -20.83
C THR A 554 -14.44 5.10 -21.78
N SER A 555 -15.67 5.15 -21.26
CA SER A 555 -16.88 5.28 -22.10
C SER A 555 -17.39 6.71 -22.24
N LYS A 556 -17.17 7.57 -21.23
CA LYS A 556 -17.73 8.92 -21.21
C LYS A 556 -16.71 10.01 -21.56
N VAL A 557 -15.42 9.83 -21.24
CA VAL A 557 -14.39 10.84 -21.55
C VAL A 557 -14.27 11.00 -23.06
N THR A 558 -14.49 12.21 -23.54
CA THR A 558 -14.46 12.51 -24.99
C THR A 558 -13.08 12.90 -25.51
N ASN A 559 -12.18 13.32 -24.61
CA ASN A 559 -10.79 13.67 -24.94
C ASN A 559 -9.97 12.41 -25.23
N LYS A 560 -9.75 12.14 -26.52
CA LYS A 560 -9.01 10.95 -26.98
C LYS A 560 -7.53 11.00 -26.66
N ASN A 561 -6.93 12.19 -26.63
CA ASN A 561 -5.51 12.35 -26.32
C ASN A 561 -5.27 11.98 -24.85
N LEU A 562 -6.10 12.50 -23.94
CA LEU A 562 -6.08 12.12 -22.52
C LEU A 562 -6.24 10.60 -22.35
N LEU A 563 -7.24 9.99 -22.99
CA LEU A 563 -7.44 8.53 -22.89
C LEU A 563 -6.23 7.73 -23.39
N GLY A 564 -5.57 8.19 -24.45
CA GLY A 564 -4.34 7.58 -24.94
C GLY A 564 -3.17 7.72 -23.97
N GLU A 565 -3.02 8.89 -23.34
CA GLU A 565 -1.98 9.16 -22.35
C GLU A 565 -2.10 8.27 -21.09
N ILE A 566 -3.33 7.97 -20.66
CA ILE A 566 -3.60 7.27 -19.39
C ILE A 566 -4.02 5.81 -19.56
N GLU A 567 -4.05 5.27 -20.78
CA GLU A 567 -4.63 3.95 -21.10
C GLU A 567 -4.03 2.82 -20.25
N GLN A 568 -2.70 2.77 -20.16
CA GLN A 568 -2.00 1.71 -19.43
C GLN A 568 -2.24 1.81 -17.93
N HIS A 569 -2.27 3.02 -17.37
CA HIS A 569 -2.62 3.27 -15.97
C HIS A 569 -4.08 2.87 -15.68
N LEU A 570 -5.02 3.17 -16.57
CA LEU A 570 -6.42 2.74 -16.44
C LEU A 570 -6.57 1.21 -16.47
N ASN A 571 -5.84 0.53 -17.37
CA ASN A 571 -5.87 -0.93 -17.44
C ASN A 571 -5.30 -1.57 -16.15
N ALA A 572 -4.20 -1.03 -15.63
CA ALA A 572 -3.65 -1.47 -14.35
C ALA A 572 -4.58 -1.14 -13.17
N TYR A 573 -5.25 0.00 -13.20
CA TYR A 573 -6.25 0.41 -12.20
C TYR A 573 -7.43 -0.55 -12.14
N LYS A 574 -7.96 -0.96 -13.30
CA LYS A 574 -8.99 -1.99 -13.36
C LYS A 574 -8.50 -3.33 -12.81
N ALA A 575 -7.31 -3.79 -13.22
CA ALA A 575 -6.74 -5.05 -12.74
C ALA A 575 -6.52 -5.02 -11.23
N LEU A 576 -6.09 -3.88 -10.66
CA LEU A 576 -6.00 -3.69 -9.21
C LEU A 576 -7.37 -3.80 -8.53
N GLY A 577 -8.41 -3.20 -9.11
CA GLY A 577 -9.80 -3.35 -8.66
C GLY A 577 -10.25 -4.81 -8.62
N GLU A 578 -10.01 -5.55 -9.71
CA GLU A 578 -10.35 -6.98 -9.81
C GLU A 578 -9.54 -7.84 -8.82
N ALA A 579 -8.25 -7.51 -8.61
CA ALA A 579 -7.41 -8.18 -7.61
C ALA A 579 -7.92 -7.93 -6.19
N GLY A 580 -8.31 -6.69 -5.88
CA GLY A 580 -8.85 -6.31 -4.57
C GLY A 580 -10.19 -6.95 -4.27
N ILE A 581 -11.10 -7.02 -5.24
CA ILE A 581 -12.36 -7.78 -5.11
C ILE A 581 -12.06 -9.22 -4.70
N ALA A 582 -11.18 -9.89 -5.45
CA ALA A 582 -10.86 -11.29 -5.23
C ALA A 582 -10.13 -11.52 -3.89
N ALA A 583 -9.26 -10.61 -3.46
CA ALA A 583 -8.60 -10.70 -2.16
C ALA A 583 -9.58 -10.51 -0.99
N MET A 584 -10.53 -9.57 -1.08
CA MET A 584 -11.56 -9.41 -0.05
C MET A 584 -12.49 -10.63 0.01
N GLU A 585 -12.86 -11.21 -1.13
CA GLU A 585 -13.63 -12.46 -1.20
C GLU A 585 -12.85 -13.64 -0.59
N ALA A 586 -11.53 -13.68 -0.76
CA ALA A 586 -10.67 -14.70 -0.15
C ALA A 586 -10.68 -14.60 1.39
N ILE A 587 -10.62 -13.40 1.97
CA ILE A 587 -10.75 -13.20 3.43
C ILE A 587 -12.10 -13.69 3.94
N ILE A 588 -13.19 -13.33 3.24
CA ILE A 588 -14.54 -13.75 3.65
C ILE A 588 -14.65 -15.27 3.60
N ALA A 589 -14.17 -15.88 2.51
CA ALA A 589 -14.20 -17.33 2.33
C ALA A 589 -13.34 -18.07 3.35
N SER A 590 -12.19 -17.52 3.77
CA SER A 590 -11.31 -18.15 4.75
C SER A 590 -11.94 -18.24 6.14
N GLU A 591 -12.56 -17.17 6.63
CA GLU A 591 -13.26 -17.20 7.92
C GLU A 591 -14.56 -18.02 7.88
N GLU A 592 -15.23 -18.11 6.72
CA GLU A 592 -16.42 -18.95 6.53
C GLU A 592 -16.08 -20.44 6.28
N GLY A 593 -14.79 -20.78 6.10
CA GLY A 593 -14.34 -22.14 5.79
C GLY A 593 -14.72 -22.63 4.39
N ASN A 594 -14.97 -21.72 3.45
CA ASN A 594 -15.33 -22.04 2.07
C ASN A 594 -14.07 -22.21 1.20
N LEU A 595 -13.48 -23.41 1.26
CA LEU A 595 -12.23 -23.74 0.57
C LEU A 595 -12.27 -23.50 -0.95
N GLU A 596 -13.36 -23.87 -1.62
CA GLU A 596 -13.47 -23.71 -3.08
C GLU A 596 -13.50 -22.23 -3.48
N LEU A 597 -14.29 -21.42 -2.77
CA LEU A 597 -14.34 -19.98 -3.03
C LEU A 597 -13.01 -19.31 -2.71
N TRP A 598 -12.35 -19.67 -1.61
CA TRP A 598 -11.04 -19.16 -1.26
C TRP A 598 -10.00 -19.48 -2.34
N MET A 599 -9.89 -20.75 -2.78
CA MET A 599 -8.92 -21.14 -3.81
C MET A 599 -9.15 -20.35 -5.12
N ASN A 600 -10.42 -20.20 -5.52
CA ASN A 600 -10.78 -19.47 -6.73
C ASN A 600 -10.46 -17.98 -6.64
N SER A 601 -10.78 -17.35 -5.50
CA SER A 601 -10.58 -15.93 -5.27
C SER A 601 -9.08 -15.62 -5.13
N ASN A 602 -8.34 -16.43 -4.38
CA ASN A 602 -6.89 -16.27 -4.23
C ASN A 602 -6.15 -16.43 -5.58
N SER A 603 -6.54 -17.41 -6.39
CA SER A 603 -5.98 -17.59 -7.74
C SER A 603 -6.27 -16.41 -8.65
N LEU A 604 -7.50 -15.87 -8.61
CA LEU A 604 -7.88 -14.71 -9.40
C LEU A 604 -7.14 -13.44 -8.94
N ALA A 605 -7.00 -13.23 -7.63
CA ALA A 605 -6.24 -12.10 -7.10
C ALA A 605 -4.80 -12.13 -7.61
N GLN A 606 -4.14 -13.30 -7.57
CA GLN A 606 -2.79 -13.45 -8.12
C GLN A 606 -2.73 -13.21 -9.63
N GLU A 607 -3.67 -13.78 -10.41
CA GLU A 607 -3.74 -13.58 -11.86
C GLU A 607 -3.83 -12.09 -12.22
N LYS A 608 -4.60 -11.31 -11.45
CA LYS A 608 -4.79 -9.88 -11.68
C LYS A 608 -3.59 -9.05 -11.24
N LEU A 609 -2.91 -9.43 -10.15
CA LEU A 609 -1.63 -8.84 -9.79
C LEU A 609 -0.56 -9.10 -10.86
N ASP A 610 -0.50 -10.32 -11.41
CA ASP A 610 0.42 -10.67 -12.50
C ASP A 610 0.08 -9.90 -13.78
N LEU A 611 -1.22 -9.72 -14.08
CA LEU A 611 -1.69 -8.93 -15.22
C LEU A 611 -1.24 -7.47 -15.10
N MET A 612 -1.22 -6.89 -13.90
CA MET A 612 -0.72 -5.52 -13.69
C MET A 612 0.74 -5.36 -14.15
N GLU A 613 1.58 -6.38 -13.99
CA GLU A 613 2.99 -6.37 -14.41
C GLU A 613 3.16 -6.35 -15.95
N THR A 614 2.06 -6.52 -16.70
CA THR A 614 2.07 -6.50 -18.17
C THR A 614 1.74 -5.13 -18.77
N PHE A 615 1.16 -4.21 -17.98
CA PHE A 615 0.82 -2.86 -18.45
C PHE A 615 2.05 -1.97 -18.35
N LYS A 616 2.57 -1.59 -19.51
CA LYS A 616 3.85 -0.92 -19.63
C LYS A 616 3.75 0.29 -20.52
N ILE A 617 4.58 1.28 -20.22
CA ILE A 617 4.81 2.44 -21.06
C ILE A 617 6.27 2.47 -21.51
N GLU A 618 6.52 3.03 -22.68
CA GLU A 618 7.86 3.25 -23.22
C GLU A 618 8.32 4.66 -22.85
N SER A 619 9.54 4.77 -22.32
CA SER A 619 10.24 6.04 -22.16
C SER A 619 11.48 6.09 -23.04
N LEU A 620 11.80 7.28 -23.56
CA LEU A 620 12.98 7.52 -24.38
C LEU A 620 14.16 7.91 -23.49
N GLU A 621 15.08 6.99 -23.30
CA GLU A 621 16.29 7.18 -22.51
C GLU A 621 17.51 7.44 -23.41
N SER A 622 18.57 7.99 -22.82
CA SER A 622 19.82 8.27 -23.52
C SER A 622 20.49 7.05 -24.18
N ASP A 623 20.22 5.83 -23.67
CA ASP A 623 20.72 4.55 -24.18
C ASP A 623 19.71 3.78 -25.06
N GLY A 624 18.55 4.37 -25.35
CA GLY A 624 17.47 3.81 -26.15
C GLY A 624 16.16 3.63 -25.37
N PRO A 625 15.05 3.25 -26.05
CA PRO A 625 13.76 3.12 -25.37
C PRO A 625 13.77 2.04 -24.27
N LYS A 626 13.15 2.34 -23.13
CA LYS A 626 12.95 1.40 -22.01
C LYS A 626 11.47 1.27 -21.66
N GLU A 627 11.07 0.06 -21.29
CA GLU A 627 9.71 -0.20 -20.82
C GLU A 627 9.64 -0.15 -19.29
N TYR A 628 8.67 0.59 -18.77
CA TYR A 628 8.37 0.65 -17.34
C TYR A 628 6.94 0.13 -17.09
N VAL A 629 6.79 -0.75 -16.10
CA VAL A 629 5.47 -1.15 -15.61
C VAL A 629 4.82 0.06 -14.94
N VAL A 630 3.57 0.35 -15.27
CA VAL A 630 2.87 1.52 -14.71
C VAL A 630 2.64 1.40 -13.21
N SER A 631 2.74 2.52 -12.51
CA SER A 631 2.56 2.61 -11.06
C SER A 631 1.12 2.95 -10.71
N VAL A 632 0.39 1.99 -10.12
CA VAL A 632 -0.99 2.18 -9.62
C VAL A 632 -1.16 1.52 -8.26
N GLY A 633 -1.67 2.27 -7.27
CA GLY A 633 -1.93 1.80 -5.90
C GLY A 633 -0.68 1.27 -5.19
N THR A 634 0.48 1.83 -5.50
CA THR A 634 1.79 1.23 -5.15
C THR A 634 2.14 1.34 -3.67
N LYS A 635 1.62 2.33 -2.95
CA LYS A 635 1.87 2.58 -1.52
C LYS A 635 0.89 1.83 -0.62
N LEU A 636 -0.40 1.81 -0.99
CA LEU A 636 -1.47 1.34 -0.10
C LEU A 636 -2.24 0.15 -0.66
N LEU A 637 -2.89 0.28 -1.82
CA LEU A 637 -3.85 -0.71 -2.29
C LEU A 637 -3.21 -2.03 -2.73
N LYS A 638 -2.15 -2.00 -3.54
CA LYS A 638 -1.45 -3.21 -4.00
C LYS A 638 -0.80 -3.98 -2.83
N PRO A 639 -0.12 -3.32 -1.86
CA PRO A 639 0.30 -3.99 -0.63
C PRO A 639 -0.86 -4.59 0.17
N LEU A 640 -1.98 -3.86 0.34
CA LEU A 640 -3.15 -4.35 1.06
C LEU A 640 -3.73 -5.63 0.43
N VAL A 641 -3.80 -5.71 -0.90
CA VAL A 641 -4.25 -6.92 -1.61
C VAL A 641 -3.37 -8.11 -1.28
N LYS A 642 -2.04 -7.95 -1.30
CA LYS A 642 -1.08 -9.02 -0.96
C LYS A 642 -1.20 -9.44 0.50
N GLU A 643 -1.20 -8.48 1.42
CA GLU A 643 -1.39 -8.73 2.87
C GLU A 643 -2.70 -9.49 3.15
N SER A 644 -3.76 -9.16 2.41
CA SER A 644 -5.08 -9.80 2.52
C SER A 644 -5.07 -11.26 2.05
N MET A 645 -4.36 -11.55 0.95
CA MET A 645 -4.18 -12.91 0.44
C MET A 645 -3.40 -13.78 1.44
N ASP A 646 -2.33 -13.24 2.02
CA ASP A 646 -1.53 -13.95 3.03
C ASP A 646 -2.35 -14.25 4.29
N TYR A 647 -3.10 -13.27 4.79
CA TYR A 647 -4.02 -13.49 5.91
C TYR A 647 -5.08 -14.56 5.59
N ALA A 648 -5.70 -14.47 4.41
CA ALA A 648 -6.73 -15.42 3.99
C ALA A 648 -6.18 -16.85 3.89
N LYS A 649 -4.95 -17.01 3.38
CA LYS A 649 -4.23 -18.28 3.30
C LYS A 649 -4.01 -18.89 4.68
N GLU A 650 -3.47 -18.12 5.62
CA GLU A 650 -3.23 -18.59 6.99
C GLU A 650 -4.53 -19.01 7.68
N LYS A 651 -5.59 -18.19 7.56
CA LYS A 651 -6.91 -18.53 8.10
C LYS A 651 -7.54 -19.75 7.46
N MET A 652 -7.42 -19.92 6.15
CA MET A 652 -7.92 -21.13 5.50
C MET A 652 -7.16 -22.37 5.98
N GLY A 653 -5.83 -22.29 6.12
CA GLY A 653 -4.99 -23.36 6.66
C GLY A 653 -5.44 -23.79 8.06
N GLU A 654 -5.71 -22.85 8.96
CA GLU A 654 -6.26 -23.12 10.30
C GLU A 654 -7.59 -23.89 10.26
N VAL A 655 -8.42 -23.66 9.25
CA VAL A 655 -9.76 -24.27 9.13
C VAL A 655 -9.71 -25.67 8.52
N VAL A 656 -8.88 -25.89 7.48
CA VAL A 656 -8.95 -27.11 6.68
C VAL A 656 -7.88 -28.14 7.01
N LEU A 657 -6.70 -27.72 7.45
CA LEU A 657 -5.58 -28.63 7.71
C LEU A 657 -5.70 -29.28 9.10
N PRO A 658 -5.61 -30.61 9.20
CA PRO A 658 -5.66 -31.29 10.49
C PRO A 658 -4.38 -30.98 11.28
N LYS A 659 -4.54 -30.57 12.54
CA LYS A 659 -3.43 -30.38 13.49
C LYS A 659 -3.47 -31.47 14.55
N TYR A 660 -2.31 -32.07 14.83
CA TYR A 660 -2.17 -33.12 15.83
C TYR A 660 -1.18 -32.68 16.90
N ASP A 661 -1.58 -32.81 18.16
CA ASP A 661 -0.65 -32.62 19.28
C ASP A 661 0.27 -33.84 19.43
N PRO A 662 1.47 -33.66 20.01
CA PRO A 662 2.29 -34.79 20.42
C PRO A 662 1.62 -35.54 21.57
N GLU A 663 1.59 -36.86 21.51
CA GLU A 663 0.91 -37.70 22.50
C GLU A 663 1.74 -38.93 22.88
N ILE A 664 1.47 -39.48 24.06
CA ILE A 664 2.11 -40.72 24.48
C ILE A 664 1.55 -41.91 23.69
N ASN A 665 2.44 -42.75 23.17
CA ASN A 665 2.10 -43.98 22.48
C ASN A 665 2.48 -45.19 23.35
N THR A 666 1.50 -45.81 24.01
CA THR A 666 1.78 -46.88 24.99
C THR A 666 0.73 -47.99 24.98
N SER A 667 1.17 -49.23 25.29
CA SER A 667 0.27 -50.35 25.59
C SER A 667 -0.26 -50.31 27.03
N LEU A 668 0.28 -49.44 27.89
CA LEU A 668 -0.01 -49.41 29.32
C LEU A 668 -1.14 -48.41 29.62
N THR A 669 -2.27 -48.93 30.09
CA THR A 669 -3.47 -48.11 30.35
C THR A 669 -3.25 -47.01 31.38
N ASN A 670 -2.37 -47.23 32.37
CA ASN A 670 -2.08 -46.27 33.43
C ASN A 670 -1.18 -45.09 32.99
N LEU A 671 -0.64 -45.14 31.76
CA LEU A 671 0.20 -44.07 31.21
C LEU A 671 -0.49 -43.30 30.08
N LYS A 672 -1.70 -43.68 29.66
CA LYS A 672 -2.39 -43.05 28.52
C LYS A 672 -2.61 -41.54 28.65
N ASP A 673 -2.74 -41.03 29.88
CA ASP A 673 -2.99 -39.61 30.16
C ASP A 673 -1.70 -38.82 30.42
N VAL A 674 -0.53 -39.40 30.17
CA VAL A 674 0.75 -38.72 30.34
C VAL A 674 1.01 -37.79 29.16
N GLU A 675 1.25 -36.51 29.46
CA GLU A 675 1.57 -35.50 28.45
C GLU A 675 3.02 -35.63 27.95
N VAL A 676 3.21 -35.35 26.66
CA VAL A 676 4.53 -35.22 26.05
C VAL A 676 5.01 -33.79 26.23
N ASN A 677 6.17 -33.62 26.87
CA ASN A 677 6.77 -32.30 27.05
C ASN A 677 7.48 -31.87 25.76
N PHE A 678 7.31 -30.63 25.33
CA PHE A 678 8.06 -30.03 24.22
C PHE A 678 8.80 -28.77 24.69
N GLU A 679 10.12 -28.87 24.79
CA GLU A 679 11.00 -27.78 25.26
C GLU A 679 12.28 -27.78 24.42
N ASP A 680 12.81 -26.60 24.08
CA ASP A 680 14.04 -26.43 23.29
C ASP A 680 14.04 -27.22 21.95
N GLY A 681 12.86 -27.36 21.34
CA GLY A 681 12.67 -28.15 20.13
C GLY A 681 12.77 -29.66 20.33
N ILE A 682 12.72 -30.19 21.55
CA ILE A 682 12.85 -31.62 21.89
C ILE A 682 11.55 -32.13 22.51
N TYR A 683 11.05 -33.27 22.03
CA TYR A 683 9.91 -33.97 22.63
C TYR A 683 10.40 -34.93 23.71
N SER A 684 9.76 -34.97 24.87
CA SER A 684 10.18 -35.87 25.95
C SER A 684 9.08 -36.36 26.89
N LEU A 685 9.22 -37.61 27.33
CA LEU A 685 8.55 -38.15 28.51
C LEU A 685 9.55 -38.12 29.67
N ARG A 686 9.14 -37.58 30.82
CA ARG A 686 10.01 -37.37 31.98
C ARG A 686 9.40 -37.95 33.26
N ASP A 687 10.24 -38.49 34.12
CA ASP A 687 9.92 -38.90 35.50
C ASP A 687 8.73 -39.87 35.64
N LEU A 688 8.59 -40.83 34.72
CA LEU A 688 7.51 -41.83 34.77
C LEU A 688 7.66 -42.85 35.92
N GLY A 689 8.84 -42.89 36.54
CA GLY A 689 9.15 -43.79 37.65
C GLY A 689 9.24 -45.25 37.22
N GLU A 690 8.87 -46.17 38.11
CA GLU A 690 8.96 -47.61 37.87
C GLU A 690 7.76 -48.09 37.03
N VAL A 691 8.06 -48.52 35.80
CA VAL A 691 7.10 -49.03 34.81
C VAL A 691 7.35 -50.53 34.61
N THR A 692 6.30 -51.35 34.70
CA THR A 692 6.37 -52.78 34.39
C THR A 692 6.01 -53.03 32.92
N LEU A 693 6.97 -53.50 32.13
CA LEU A 693 6.76 -53.92 30.74
C LEU A 693 6.74 -55.45 30.65
N ASN A 694 5.59 -56.04 30.30
CA ASN A 694 5.53 -57.44 29.88
C ASN A 694 6.12 -57.61 28.47
N ASN A 695 6.24 -58.85 28.00
CA ASN A 695 6.65 -59.12 26.62
C ASN A 695 5.68 -58.39 25.66
N GLY A 696 6.24 -57.54 24.81
CA GLY A 696 5.50 -56.75 23.83
C GLY A 696 4.91 -55.44 24.35
N ASP A 697 4.97 -55.18 25.67
CA ASP A 697 4.55 -53.88 26.20
C ASP A 697 5.53 -52.79 25.79
N TYR A 698 4.98 -51.59 25.56
CA TYR A 698 5.74 -50.46 25.05
C TYR A 698 5.29 -49.11 25.61
N VAL A 699 6.22 -48.16 25.60
CA VAL A 699 6.03 -46.75 25.94
C VAL A 699 6.75 -45.90 24.90
N GLY A 700 6.18 -44.79 24.48
CA GLY A 700 6.63 -44.11 23.28
C GLY A 700 5.99 -42.74 23.08
N ILE A 701 6.36 -42.08 21.99
CA ILE A 701 5.86 -40.76 21.60
C ILE A 701 5.34 -40.84 20.16
N SER A 702 4.14 -40.31 19.95
CA SER A 702 3.60 -39.96 18.64
C SER A 702 3.88 -38.48 18.39
N LEU A 703 4.60 -38.17 17.32
CA LEU A 703 4.91 -36.80 16.91
C LEU A 703 3.73 -36.19 16.14
N PRO A 704 3.60 -34.85 16.11
CA PRO A 704 2.56 -34.16 15.34
C PRO A 704 2.50 -34.57 13.87
N LYS A 705 3.68 -34.72 13.25
CA LYS A 705 3.85 -35.11 11.86
C LYS A 705 5.13 -35.92 11.67
N ALA A 706 5.27 -36.52 10.48
CA ALA A 706 6.48 -37.22 10.10
C ALA A 706 7.68 -36.28 10.17
N THR A 707 8.66 -36.64 10.98
CA THR A 707 9.79 -35.78 11.33
C THR A 707 11.09 -36.55 11.17
N LYS A 708 12.11 -35.91 10.61
CA LYS A 708 13.46 -36.45 10.58
C LYS A 708 14.11 -36.25 11.95
N LEU A 709 14.65 -37.31 12.53
CA LEU A 709 15.18 -37.35 13.89
C LEU A 709 16.68 -37.58 13.88
N ARG A 710 17.42 -36.71 14.56
CA ARG A 710 18.87 -36.88 14.76
C ARG A 710 19.21 -37.85 15.89
N GLY A 711 18.26 -38.11 16.78
CA GLY A 711 18.48 -39.02 17.90
C GLY A 711 17.20 -39.32 18.68
N ILE A 712 17.18 -40.51 19.28
CA ILE A 712 16.22 -40.91 20.32
C ILE A 712 17.06 -41.39 21.50
N ASN A 713 16.86 -40.77 22.67
CA ASN A 713 17.65 -41.01 23.86
C ASN A 713 16.77 -41.56 24.98
N LEU A 714 17.15 -42.71 25.54
CA LEU A 714 16.48 -43.32 26.68
C LEU A 714 17.41 -43.35 27.89
N LEU A 715 17.00 -42.73 28.98
CA LEU A 715 17.62 -42.84 30.29
C LEU A 715 16.75 -43.73 31.20
N ALA A 716 17.27 -44.92 31.50
CA ALA A 716 16.64 -45.89 32.38
C ALA A 716 17.68 -46.68 33.20
N ASN A 717 17.22 -47.38 34.23
CA ASN A 717 18.08 -48.19 35.09
C ASN A 717 18.47 -49.57 34.51
N ASN A 718 17.82 -50.03 33.42
CA ASN A 718 18.07 -51.32 32.79
C ASN A 718 17.68 -51.32 31.31
N TYR A 719 18.59 -51.77 30.43
CA TYR A 719 18.41 -51.81 28.98
C TYR A 719 18.32 -53.24 28.41
N ASP A 720 18.52 -54.28 29.21
CA ASP A 720 18.51 -55.65 28.72
C ASP A 720 17.17 -55.93 28.00
N ASN A 721 17.19 -56.51 26.81
CA ASN A 721 16.00 -56.83 26.00
C ASN A 721 15.01 -55.67 25.81
N ILE A 722 15.46 -54.42 25.96
CA ILE A 722 14.71 -53.23 25.59
C ILE A 722 15.26 -52.74 24.25
N GLU A 723 14.37 -52.60 23.27
CA GLU A 723 14.71 -52.03 21.97
C GLU A 723 14.01 -50.69 21.77
N ILE A 724 14.68 -49.76 21.10
CA ILE A 724 14.06 -48.55 20.54
C ILE A 724 13.58 -48.90 19.13
N GLN A 725 12.29 -48.66 18.86
CA GLN A 725 11.69 -48.81 17.55
C GLN A 725 11.06 -47.50 17.09
N TYR A 726 11.01 -47.30 15.78
CA TYR A 726 10.36 -46.15 15.16
C TYR A 726 9.51 -46.59 13.96
N SER A 727 8.57 -45.74 13.57
CA SER A 727 7.65 -45.96 12.47
C SER A 727 7.18 -44.64 11.87
N ILE A 728 6.94 -44.61 10.55
CA ILE A 728 6.26 -43.50 9.88
C ILE A 728 4.75 -43.54 10.11
N ASN A 729 4.16 -44.73 10.18
CA ASN A 729 2.71 -44.92 10.11
C ASN A 729 2.10 -45.61 11.35
N GLY A 730 2.94 -45.98 12.34
CA GLY A 730 2.52 -46.65 13.57
C GLY A 730 2.24 -48.15 13.41
N LEU A 731 2.35 -48.68 12.19
CA LEU A 731 2.02 -50.06 11.83
C LEU A 731 3.29 -50.85 11.49
N ASP A 732 4.14 -50.27 10.64
CA ASP A 732 5.40 -50.85 10.19
C ASP A 732 6.53 -50.33 11.07
N TRP A 733 7.03 -51.18 11.97
CA TRP A 733 8.05 -50.81 12.96
C TRP A 733 9.44 -51.29 12.57
N VAL A 734 10.43 -50.42 12.73
CA VAL A 734 11.85 -50.70 12.50
C VAL A 734 12.62 -50.57 13.81
N THR A 735 13.45 -51.57 14.15
CA THR A 735 14.36 -51.49 15.30
C THR A 735 15.53 -50.56 14.97
N ALA A 736 15.75 -49.56 15.81
CA ALA A 736 16.84 -48.60 15.67
C ALA A 736 18.18 -49.23 16.04
N LYS A 737 19.25 -48.83 15.34
CA LYS A 737 20.62 -49.12 15.81
C LYS A 737 20.91 -48.19 16.99
N ALA A 738 21.18 -48.76 18.16
CA ALA A 738 21.43 -47.99 19.37
C ALA A 738 22.67 -48.50 20.12
N SER A 739 23.28 -47.62 20.91
CA SER A 739 24.38 -47.97 21.81
C SER A 739 24.27 -47.20 23.12
N THR A 740 24.83 -47.75 24.20
CA THR A 740 24.81 -47.09 25.50
C THR A 740 26.04 -46.20 25.69
N ASN A 741 25.81 -44.92 25.99
CA ASN A 741 26.82 -43.92 26.31
C ASN A 741 26.47 -43.24 27.64
N GLU A 742 27.41 -43.18 28.61
CA GLU A 742 27.19 -42.56 29.93
C GLU A 742 25.86 -42.90 30.64
N ASN A 743 25.39 -44.15 30.50
CA ASN A 743 24.10 -44.67 30.99
C ASN A 743 22.85 -44.18 30.23
N VAL A 744 22.97 -43.60 29.04
CA VAL A 744 21.86 -43.30 28.13
C VAL A 744 21.93 -44.27 26.95
N LEU A 745 20.82 -44.88 26.58
CA LEU A 745 20.70 -45.65 25.34
C LEU A 745 20.31 -44.70 24.20
N GLU A 746 21.23 -44.49 23.26
CA GLU A 746 21.11 -43.48 22.19
C GLU A 746 21.12 -44.17 20.82
N THR A 747 20.29 -43.67 19.89
CA THR A 747 20.32 -44.13 18.50
C THR A 747 21.52 -43.58 17.73
N LEU A 748 22.07 -44.39 16.82
CA LEU A 748 23.29 -44.08 16.06
C LEU A 748 23.05 -43.45 14.68
N ASP A 749 21.86 -43.68 14.12
CA ASP A 749 21.49 -43.25 12.77
C ASP A 749 20.43 -42.14 12.83
N VAL A 750 20.45 -41.23 11.86
CA VAL A 750 19.32 -40.33 11.58
C VAL A 750 18.17 -41.15 11.00
N VAL A 751 16.95 -40.96 11.49
CA VAL A 751 15.78 -41.74 11.09
C VAL A 751 14.57 -40.86 10.79
N ASP A 752 13.71 -41.29 9.87
CA ASP A 752 12.43 -40.65 9.63
C ASP A 752 11.35 -41.36 10.45
N ALA A 753 10.62 -40.62 11.28
CA ALA A 753 9.61 -41.21 12.15
C ALA A 753 8.45 -40.25 12.44
N THR A 754 7.28 -40.83 12.64
CA THR A 754 6.12 -40.18 13.27
C THR A 754 5.85 -40.80 14.64
N PHE A 755 6.14 -42.09 14.81
CA PHE A 755 5.92 -42.84 16.03
C PHE A 755 7.23 -43.45 16.51
N ILE A 756 7.48 -43.36 17.81
CA ILE A 756 8.66 -43.89 18.48
C ILE A 756 8.19 -44.68 19.69
N ARG A 757 8.81 -45.84 19.96
CA ARG A 757 8.54 -46.61 21.18
C ARG A 757 9.78 -47.32 21.70
N ILE A 758 9.83 -47.53 23.00
CA ILE A 758 10.65 -48.54 23.63
C ILE A 758 9.79 -49.78 23.88
N ILE A 759 10.31 -50.97 23.62
CA ILE A 759 9.55 -52.22 23.73
C ILE A 759 10.38 -53.31 24.43
N ASN A 760 9.73 -54.07 25.31
CA ASN A 760 10.35 -55.27 25.90
C ASN A 760 10.20 -56.47 24.95
N ILE A 761 11.30 -56.92 24.38
CA ILE A 761 11.36 -58.10 23.50
C ILE A 761 11.69 -59.41 24.24
N GLY A 762 11.89 -59.34 25.56
CA GLY A 762 12.20 -60.50 26.39
C GLY A 762 10.95 -61.27 26.81
N GLU A 763 11.10 -62.57 27.08
CA GLU A 763 9.98 -63.44 27.50
C GLU A 763 9.41 -63.10 28.89
N ASN A 764 10.18 -62.43 29.74
CA ASN A 764 9.81 -62.11 31.12
C ASN A 764 9.46 -60.63 31.28
N SER A 765 8.52 -60.33 32.18
CA SER A 765 8.19 -58.98 32.61
C SER A 765 9.41 -58.27 33.22
N LYS A 766 9.58 -56.98 32.93
CA LYS A 766 10.66 -56.15 33.46
C LYS A 766 10.12 -54.89 34.11
N ASN A 767 10.66 -54.57 35.28
CA ASN A 767 10.50 -53.25 35.86
C ASN A 767 11.65 -52.38 35.37
N ILE A 768 11.32 -51.29 34.69
CA ILE A 768 12.26 -50.25 34.27
C ILE A 768 11.91 -48.97 34.99
N ASN A 769 12.90 -48.29 35.57
CA ASN A 769 12.72 -46.91 36.02
C ASN A 769 12.96 -46.00 34.82
N LEU A 770 11.88 -45.50 34.19
CA LEU A 770 11.97 -44.66 32.99
C LEU A 770 12.07 -43.19 33.44
N GLU A 771 13.31 -42.70 33.53
CA GLU A 771 13.59 -41.32 33.95
C GLU A 771 13.35 -40.35 32.80
N LYS A 772 13.82 -40.70 31.59
CA LYS A 772 13.68 -39.84 30.41
C LYS A 772 13.61 -40.64 29.12
N LEU A 773 12.68 -40.30 28.24
CA LEU A 773 12.71 -40.65 26.82
C LEU A 773 12.66 -39.36 26.00
N GLU A 774 13.71 -39.04 25.25
CA GLU A 774 13.79 -37.85 24.40
C GLU A 774 13.80 -38.23 22.93
N VAL A 775 13.11 -37.42 22.13
CA VAL A 775 13.10 -37.48 20.68
C VAL A 775 13.60 -36.13 20.17
N LEU A 776 14.67 -36.16 19.38
CA LEU A 776 15.42 -34.99 18.95
C LEU A 776 15.21 -34.77 17.44
N PRO A 777 14.31 -33.87 17.03
CA PRO A 777 14.11 -33.49 15.64
C PRO A 777 15.36 -32.87 15.00
N VAL A 778 15.43 -33.01 13.68
CA VAL A 778 16.29 -32.23 12.79
C VAL A 778 15.52 -30.98 12.38
N TYR A 779 16.14 -29.81 12.60
CA TYR A 779 15.64 -28.55 12.10
C TYR A 779 16.60 -28.02 11.04
N LYS A 780 16.05 -27.57 9.92
CA LYS A 780 16.78 -26.88 8.86
C LYS A 780 15.98 -25.64 8.47
N ALA A 781 16.67 -24.51 8.45
CA ALA A 781 16.10 -23.28 7.93
C ALA A 781 16.19 -23.27 6.39
N GLU A 782 15.15 -22.76 5.75
CA GLU A 782 15.17 -22.39 4.33
C GLU A 782 14.81 -20.90 4.26
N PRO A 783 15.75 -20.02 4.64
CA PRO A 783 15.42 -18.65 4.96
C PRO A 783 15.11 -17.83 3.70
N THR A 784 14.09 -17.01 3.78
CA THR A 784 13.87 -15.89 2.87
C THR A 784 13.96 -14.58 3.64
N ILE A 785 14.25 -13.47 2.95
CA ILE A 785 14.42 -12.18 3.58
C ILE A 785 13.71 -11.07 2.80
N THR A 786 13.10 -10.16 3.55
CA THR A 786 12.38 -8.99 3.03
C THR A 786 12.76 -7.74 3.82
N GLU A 787 12.55 -6.58 3.21
CA GLU A 787 12.81 -5.27 3.82
C GLU A 787 11.78 -4.24 3.34
N ASN A 788 11.53 -3.20 4.15
CA ASN A 788 10.67 -2.06 3.78
C ASN A 788 11.37 -0.68 3.94
N ILE A 789 12.70 -0.68 3.89
CA ILE A 789 13.61 0.46 3.98
C ILE A 789 13.98 1.00 2.59
N GLY A 790 13.92 0.19 1.53
CA GLY A 790 14.33 0.53 0.17
C GLY A 790 15.80 0.20 -0.11
N THR A 791 16.10 -0.19 -1.35
CA THR A 791 17.41 -0.69 -1.79
C THR A 791 18.15 0.36 -2.64
N HIS A 792 19.46 0.50 -2.43
CA HIS A 792 20.36 1.28 -3.28
C HIS A 792 20.88 0.42 -4.44
N GLU A 793 20.67 0.86 -5.67
CA GLU A 793 21.12 0.18 -6.90
C GLU A 793 20.79 -1.32 -6.90
N ASN A 794 21.79 -2.19 -7.06
CA ASN A 794 21.67 -3.65 -7.07
C ASN A 794 22.14 -4.31 -5.77
N TYR A 795 22.27 -3.53 -4.68
CA TYR A 795 22.61 -4.03 -3.34
C TYR A 795 21.37 -4.58 -2.61
N THR A 796 20.70 -5.51 -3.27
CA THR A 796 19.40 -6.07 -2.86
C THR A 796 19.49 -6.90 -1.58
N ILE A 797 18.37 -7.02 -0.87
CA ILE A 797 18.32 -7.62 0.46
C ILE A 797 18.72 -9.10 0.50
N ASP A 798 18.60 -9.84 -0.60
CA ASP A 798 19.06 -11.23 -0.72
C ASP A 798 20.55 -11.39 -0.44
N LYS A 799 21.34 -10.32 -0.65
CA LYS A 799 22.78 -10.29 -0.35
C LYS A 799 23.09 -10.41 1.14
N ALA A 800 22.12 -10.17 2.03
CA ALA A 800 22.28 -10.36 3.46
C ALA A 800 22.13 -11.83 3.91
N LEU A 801 21.76 -12.75 3.00
CA LEU A 801 21.64 -14.20 3.27
C LEU A 801 22.37 -15.06 2.22
N ASP A 802 23.26 -14.48 1.42
CA ASP A 802 23.93 -15.21 0.34
C ASP A 802 25.17 -16.00 0.80
N GLY A 803 25.51 -15.91 2.10
CA GLY A 803 26.66 -16.57 2.70
C GLY A 803 27.99 -15.93 2.32
N ASN A 804 28.00 -14.77 1.67
CA ASN A 804 29.18 -14.10 1.19
C ASN A 804 29.42 -12.77 1.92
N MET A 805 30.37 -12.81 2.85
CA MET A 805 30.79 -11.70 3.71
C MET A 805 31.39 -10.47 2.98
N ASP A 806 31.56 -10.55 1.65
CA ASP A 806 32.03 -9.47 0.78
C ASP A 806 30.90 -8.75 0.01
N THR A 807 29.74 -9.40 -0.16
CA THR A 807 28.52 -8.80 -0.70
C THR A 807 27.73 -8.10 0.41
N LYS A 808 26.86 -7.16 0.03
CA LYS A 808 26.06 -6.42 1.01
C LYS A 808 24.69 -6.05 0.45
N TYR A 809 23.70 -6.07 1.33
CA TYR A 809 22.54 -5.21 1.22
C TYR A 809 22.96 -3.77 1.57
N TRP A 810 22.43 -2.80 0.84
CA TRP A 810 22.60 -1.39 1.15
C TRP A 810 21.28 -0.66 0.94
N SER A 811 20.74 -0.09 2.02
CA SER A 811 19.53 0.71 1.90
C SER A 811 19.80 2.01 1.15
N ASN A 812 18.78 2.57 0.49
CA ASN A 812 18.89 3.87 -0.18
C ASN A 812 18.56 5.08 0.71
N LYS A 813 18.27 4.84 1.99
CA LYS A 813 17.95 5.87 2.98
C LYS A 813 18.19 5.36 4.41
N PRO A 814 18.25 6.27 5.40
CA PRO A 814 18.20 5.89 6.82
C PRO A 814 16.93 5.12 7.17
N SER A 815 17.01 4.25 8.17
CA SER A 815 15.83 3.54 8.69
C SER A 815 15.06 4.39 9.71
N ASP A 816 13.73 4.23 9.73
CA ASP A 816 12.77 5.03 10.50
C ASP A 816 11.89 4.13 11.37
N SER A 817 11.11 4.72 12.28
CA SER A 817 10.13 3.94 13.05
C SER A 817 9.20 3.17 12.11
N GLY A 818 9.10 1.85 12.28
CA GLY A 818 8.31 0.97 11.41
C GLY A 818 9.10 0.32 10.27
N HIS A 819 10.27 0.84 9.92
CA HIS A 819 11.19 0.15 9.01
C HIS A 819 11.77 -1.11 9.67
N ASN A 820 11.83 -2.21 8.93
CA ASN A 820 12.33 -3.48 9.40
C ASN A 820 12.95 -4.32 8.28
N ILE A 821 13.73 -5.30 8.71
CA ILE A 821 14.24 -6.41 7.89
C ILE A 821 13.72 -7.68 8.53
N GLN A 822 13.01 -8.51 7.76
CA GLN A 822 12.35 -9.71 8.25
C GLN A 822 12.89 -10.94 7.52
N ILE A 823 13.35 -11.92 8.29
CA ILE A 823 13.72 -13.25 7.83
C ILE A 823 12.56 -14.20 8.16
N ASP A 824 12.05 -14.93 7.17
CA ASP A 824 11.23 -16.14 7.38
C ASP A 824 12.17 -17.33 7.25
N LEU A 825 12.36 -18.09 8.34
CA LEU A 825 13.21 -19.29 8.40
C LEU A 825 12.62 -20.48 7.61
N GLY A 826 11.41 -20.33 7.08
CA GLY A 826 10.67 -21.34 6.33
C GLY A 826 9.95 -22.36 7.22
N ASN A 827 10.44 -22.59 8.45
CA ASN A 827 9.86 -23.51 9.41
C ASN A 827 9.99 -22.97 10.85
N VAL A 828 9.04 -23.31 11.71
CA VAL A 828 9.15 -23.08 13.16
C VAL A 828 10.25 -23.98 13.72
N MET A 829 11.31 -23.38 14.28
CA MET A 829 12.49 -24.09 14.79
C MET A 829 13.06 -23.41 16.04
N PRO A 830 13.82 -24.13 16.90
CA PRO A 830 14.50 -23.51 18.02
C PRO A 830 15.58 -22.56 17.51
N LEU A 831 15.57 -21.33 18.01
CA LEU A 831 16.54 -20.28 17.68
C LEU A 831 17.47 -20.04 18.88
N TYR A 832 18.77 -20.06 18.62
CA TYR A 832 19.84 -19.84 19.58
C TYR A 832 20.53 -18.53 19.24
N ASP A 833 21.68 -18.55 18.58
CA ASP A 833 22.44 -17.35 18.24
C ASP A 833 21.93 -16.67 16.96
N ILE A 834 21.96 -15.33 16.95
CA ILE A 834 21.71 -14.49 15.78
C ILE A 834 22.86 -13.49 15.71
N ASN A 835 23.49 -13.32 14.55
CA ASN A 835 24.53 -12.34 14.29
C ASN A 835 24.22 -11.58 12.99
N THR A 836 24.09 -10.26 13.05
CA THR A 836 23.98 -9.42 11.85
C THR A 836 25.24 -8.58 11.71
N TYR A 837 25.86 -8.67 10.53
CA TYR A 837 27.13 -8.02 10.21
C TYR A 837 26.87 -6.71 9.45
N PHE A 838 26.78 -5.60 10.17
CA PHE A 838 26.57 -4.30 9.55
C PHE A 838 27.87 -3.61 9.09
N GLY A 839 27.73 -2.61 8.22
CA GLY A 839 28.82 -1.70 7.88
C GLY A 839 29.39 -0.94 9.09
N ALA A 840 30.66 -0.55 9.02
CA ALA A 840 31.35 0.14 10.12
C ALA A 840 30.65 1.45 10.54
N ASN A 841 30.12 2.17 9.55
CA ASN A 841 29.51 3.48 9.72
C ASN A 841 28.00 3.47 9.45
N ASP A 842 27.52 2.52 8.63
CA ASP A 842 26.13 2.41 8.18
C ASP A 842 25.42 1.20 8.83
N PHE A 843 24.79 1.43 9.98
CA PHE A 843 24.15 0.40 10.80
C PHE A 843 22.95 0.94 11.60
N MET A 844 22.06 0.05 12.04
CA MET A 844 20.77 0.39 12.65
C MET A 844 20.84 0.71 14.16
N ARG A 845 21.08 1.97 14.53
CA ARG A 845 21.39 2.39 15.93
C ARG A 845 20.23 2.29 16.93
N ASN A 846 19.00 2.64 16.54
CA ASN A 846 17.82 2.65 17.40
C ASN A 846 16.86 1.52 17.00
N SER A 847 17.30 0.28 17.20
CA SER A 847 16.62 -0.90 16.68
C SER A 847 16.73 -2.07 17.65
N GLU A 848 15.91 -3.09 17.45
CA GLU A 848 15.89 -4.31 18.26
C GLU A 848 15.73 -5.58 17.42
N TYR A 849 16.11 -6.73 18.00
CA TYR A 849 15.74 -8.04 17.47
C TYR A 849 14.38 -8.46 18.04
N MET A 850 13.50 -8.94 17.16
CA MET A 850 12.23 -9.56 17.50
C MET A 850 12.14 -10.95 16.86
N ILE A 851 11.41 -11.86 17.49
CA ILE A 851 11.11 -13.19 16.93
C ILE A 851 9.61 -13.48 16.99
N SER A 852 9.14 -14.36 16.11
CA SER A 852 7.74 -14.79 16.08
C SER A 852 7.60 -16.20 15.49
N GLU A 853 6.60 -16.97 15.92
CA GLU A 853 6.22 -18.24 15.30
C GLU A 853 5.20 -18.06 14.18
N ASP A 854 4.38 -17.00 14.25
CA ASP A 854 3.21 -16.76 13.38
C ASP A 854 3.33 -15.49 12.52
N GLY A 855 4.37 -14.67 12.71
CA GLY A 855 4.58 -13.42 11.98
C GLY A 855 3.71 -12.25 12.46
N VAL A 856 2.79 -12.50 13.40
CA VAL A 856 1.82 -11.53 13.92
C VAL A 856 2.16 -11.15 15.36
N ASN A 857 2.41 -12.14 16.20
CA ASN A 857 2.77 -11.99 17.61
C ASN A 857 4.29 -12.00 17.77
N TRP A 858 4.87 -10.85 18.13
CA TRP A 858 6.30 -10.65 18.19
C TRP A 858 6.81 -10.58 19.62
N THR A 859 7.91 -11.30 19.90
CA THR A 859 8.64 -11.25 21.18
C THR A 859 9.97 -10.55 20.98
N SER A 860 10.24 -9.51 21.79
CA SER A 860 11.53 -8.82 21.78
C SER A 860 12.63 -9.66 22.40
N LEU A 861 13.78 -9.73 21.71
CA LEU A 861 15.06 -10.21 22.24
C LEU A 861 15.94 -9.07 22.79
N GLY A 862 15.46 -7.83 22.71
CA GLY A 862 16.13 -6.62 23.18
C GLY A 862 16.79 -5.78 22.08
N ALA A 863 17.19 -4.57 22.47
CA ALA A 863 17.86 -3.61 21.59
C ALA A 863 19.17 -4.16 21.02
N LEU A 864 19.50 -3.78 19.79
CA LEU A 864 20.74 -4.20 19.12
C LEU A 864 21.96 -3.70 19.91
N ALA A 865 22.78 -4.64 20.37
CA ALA A 865 24.05 -4.37 21.02
C ALA A 865 25.20 -4.71 20.07
N TYR A 866 26.10 -3.75 19.85
CA TYR A 866 27.12 -3.84 18.81
C TYR A 866 28.52 -4.08 19.35
N ASN A 867 29.27 -4.94 18.66
CA ASN A 867 30.71 -5.09 18.82
C ASN A 867 31.40 -4.87 17.46
N SER A 868 32.61 -4.30 17.47
CA SER A 868 33.40 -4.17 16.24
C SER A 868 34.20 -5.44 15.98
N GLN A 869 34.08 -5.98 14.77
CA GLN A 869 34.82 -7.16 14.31
C GLN A 869 35.18 -6.99 12.83
N ASP A 870 36.47 -7.11 12.50
CA ASP A 870 36.99 -7.08 11.11
C ASP A 870 36.50 -5.90 10.26
N GLY A 871 36.36 -4.72 10.89
CA GLY A 871 35.87 -3.52 10.21
C GLY A 871 34.35 -3.48 10.00
N LYS A 872 33.60 -4.37 10.63
CA LYS A 872 32.12 -4.41 10.64
C LYS A 872 31.57 -4.16 12.05
N MET A 873 30.30 -3.78 12.14
CA MET A 873 29.55 -3.63 13.37
C MET A 873 28.61 -4.83 13.53
N VAL A 874 28.93 -5.75 14.44
CA VAL A 874 28.18 -7.00 14.62
C VAL A 874 27.18 -6.83 15.75
N ALA A 875 25.90 -7.00 15.43
CA ALA A 875 24.84 -7.08 16.43
C ALA A 875 24.50 -8.55 16.70
N SER A 876 24.56 -8.96 17.97
CA SER A 876 24.32 -10.35 18.36
C SER A 876 23.18 -10.47 19.37
N ALA A 877 22.39 -11.54 19.26
CA ALA A 877 21.40 -11.93 20.27
C ALA A 877 21.43 -13.46 20.46
N ASN A 878 20.90 -13.91 21.60
CA ASN A 878 20.61 -15.32 21.83
C ASN A 878 19.14 -15.46 22.23
N ALA A 879 18.38 -16.23 21.46
CA ALA A 879 16.97 -16.53 21.71
C ALA A 879 16.77 -17.69 22.70
N GLU A 880 17.87 -18.29 23.20
CA GLU A 880 17.90 -19.32 24.25
C GLU A 880 17.06 -20.56 23.92
N GLY A 881 17.00 -20.95 22.64
CA GLY A 881 16.27 -22.14 22.19
C GLY A 881 14.76 -21.93 22.01
N LYS A 882 14.27 -20.70 22.14
CA LYS A 882 12.86 -20.37 21.86
C LYS A 882 12.50 -20.71 20.42
N MET A 883 11.29 -21.24 20.24
CA MET A 883 10.76 -21.50 18.90
C MET A 883 10.52 -20.19 18.15
N ALA A 884 10.93 -20.16 16.89
CA ALA A 884 10.71 -19.04 15.99
C ALA A 884 10.61 -19.56 14.55
N ARG A 885 9.73 -18.94 13.77
CA ARG A 885 9.75 -19.00 12.30
C ARG A 885 10.32 -17.71 11.71
N TYR A 886 10.06 -16.58 12.35
CA TYR A 886 10.48 -15.28 11.86
C TYR A 886 11.47 -14.61 12.79
N ILE A 887 12.45 -13.93 12.19
CA ILE A 887 13.36 -12.99 12.86
C ILE A 887 13.10 -11.61 12.25
N LYS A 888 13.00 -10.57 13.07
CA LYS A 888 12.80 -9.20 12.61
C LYS A 888 13.78 -8.27 13.28
N ILE A 889 14.49 -7.49 12.46
CA ILE A 889 15.31 -6.36 12.90
C ILE A 889 14.44 -5.11 12.73
N GLN A 890 13.87 -4.61 13.83
CA GLN A 890 12.91 -3.52 13.80
C GLN A 890 13.58 -2.20 14.21
N SER A 891 13.44 -1.16 13.39
CA SER A 891 13.78 0.19 13.80
C SER A 891 12.65 0.82 14.61
N ASN A 892 13.00 1.35 15.77
CA ASN A 892 12.10 1.97 16.75
C ASN A 892 12.15 3.51 16.69
N GLY A 893 12.79 4.07 15.67
CA GLY A 893 12.87 5.51 15.43
C GLY A 893 13.95 5.87 14.41
N HIS A 894 14.03 7.13 14.02
CA HIS A 894 14.92 7.58 12.96
C HIS A 894 16.42 7.35 13.27
N ASN A 895 17.14 6.71 12.35
CA ASN A 895 18.59 6.42 12.44
C ASN A 895 19.41 7.47 11.69
N TYR A 896 19.52 8.68 12.26
CA TYR A 896 20.15 9.84 11.59
C TYR A 896 21.57 9.57 11.08
N GLY A 897 21.84 10.03 9.85
CA GLY A 897 23.18 10.15 9.28
C GLY A 897 23.85 8.83 8.90
N CYS A 898 23.09 7.73 8.79
CA CYS A 898 23.57 6.45 8.28
C CYS A 898 22.49 5.78 7.44
N TRP A 899 22.90 5.16 6.34
CA TRP A 899 22.09 4.14 5.68
C TRP A 899 22.29 2.81 6.40
N VAL A 900 21.70 1.73 5.88
CA VAL A 900 21.82 0.38 6.44
C VAL A 900 22.64 -0.46 5.49
N GLU A 901 23.87 -0.78 5.87
CA GLU A 901 24.67 -1.79 5.19
C GLU A 901 24.61 -3.10 5.99
N ILE A 902 24.23 -4.20 5.35
CA ILE A 902 24.29 -5.54 5.95
C ILE A 902 25.03 -6.45 5.01
N TYR A 903 26.12 -7.04 5.49
CA TYR A 903 26.91 -8.00 4.75
C TYR A 903 26.36 -9.41 4.87
N GLU A 904 25.93 -9.80 6.07
CA GLU A 904 25.41 -11.14 6.33
C GLU A 904 24.53 -11.13 7.58
N ILE A 905 23.53 -12.00 7.60
CA ILE A 905 22.75 -12.36 8.77
C ILE A 905 22.93 -13.86 8.98
N GLU A 906 23.62 -14.21 10.06
CA GLU A 906 23.78 -15.58 10.49
C GLU A 906 22.85 -15.87 11.66
N PHE A 907 22.34 -17.10 11.70
CA PHE A 907 21.59 -17.59 12.83
C PHE A 907 21.93 -19.07 13.07
N ASN A 908 21.78 -19.52 14.31
CA ASN A 908 22.01 -20.90 14.75
C ASN A 908 23.40 -21.47 14.41
N LYS A 909 24.45 -20.64 14.30
CA LYS A 909 25.82 -21.13 14.04
C LYS A 909 26.42 -21.91 15.20
N THR A 910 25.83 -21.80 16.40
CA THR A 910 26.18 -22.63 17.56
C THR A 910 25.34 -23.90 17.70
N ALA A 911 24.31 -24.06 16.86
CA ALA A 911 23.48 -25.26 16.81
C ALA A 911 23.97 -26.24 15.72
N PRO A 912 23.65 -27.54 15.83
CA PRO A 912 23.95 -28.49 14.77
C PRO A 912 23.25 -28.13 13.46
N GLU A 913 24.02 -28.04 12.37
CA GLU A 913 23.52 -27.80 11.02
C GLU A 913 23.25 -29.12 10.29
N PHE A 914 22.17 -29.17 9.52
CA PHE A 914 21.73 -30.36 8.78
C PHE A 914 21.39 -30.02 7.33
N ASP A 915 21.81 -30.89 6.41
CA ASP A 915 21.60 -30.69 4.96
C ASP A 915 20.13 -30.83 4.53
N GLU A 916 19.30 -31.55 5.29
CA GLU A 916 17.89 -31.82 4.98
C GLU A 916 17.09 -32.12 6.25
N SER A 917 15.90 -31.53 6.40
CA SER A 917 14.94 -31.82 7.49
C SER A 917 13.67 -32.53 7.02
N ALA A 918 13.38 -32.51 5.71
CA ALA A 918 12.17 -33.08 5.15
C ALA A 918 12.15 -34.61 5.21
N VAL A 919 10.97 -35.17 5.50
CA VAL A 919 10.69 -36.60 5.36
C VAL A 919 10.07 -36.86 4.00
N ASN A 920 10.62 -37.80 3.25
CA ASN A 920 10.11 -38.17 1.93
C ASN A 920 8.91 -39.14 2.07
N LEU A 921 7.70 -38.59 2.08
CA LEU A 921 6.45 -39.37 2.12
C LEU A 921 5.92 -39.70 0.73
N ALA A 922 6.34 -38.97 -0.32
CA ALA A 922 5.92 -39.24 -1.68
C ALA A 922 7.08 -39.67 -2.60
N SER A 923 6.74 -40.45 -3.62
CA SER A 923 7.66 -40.92 -4.65
C SER A 923 6.89 -41.21 -5.94
N GLY A 924 7.57 -41.33 -7.07
CA GLY A 924 6.89 -41.69 -8.32
C GLY A 924 7.78 -41.65 -9.54
N THR A 925 7.16 -41.76 -10.71
CA THR A 925 7.85 -41.69 -12.01
C THR A 925 8.01 -40.26 -12.53
N LEU A 926 7.21 -39.33 -12.01
CA LEU A 926 7.21 -37.91 -12.37
C LEU A 926 8.19 -37.13 -11.50
N GLU A 927 8.94 -36.22 -12.10
CA GLU A 927 9.78 -35.26 -11.37
C GLU A 927 8.93 -34.10 -10.82
N GLY A 928 9.27 -33.59 -9.64
CA GLY A 928 8.62 -32.43 -9.02
C GLY A 928 8.93 -32.35 -7.52
N ASN A 929 8.45 -31.29 -6.87
CA ASN A 929 8.58 -31.13 -5.41
C ASN A 929 7.52 -31.97 -4.69
N PHE A 930 7.88 -33.19 -4.31
CA PHE A 930 6.98 -34.10 -3.60
C PHE A 930 6.52 -33.61 -2.23
N ASN A 931 7.26 -32.70 -1.58
CA ASN A 931 6.91 -32.22 -0.24
C ASN A 931 5.64 -31.36 -0.27
N ALA A 932 5.36 -30.68 -1.38
CA ALA A 932 4.15 -29.87 -1.59
C ALA A 932 2.85 -30.69 -1.71
N PHE A 933 2.87 -31.96 -1.33
CA PHE A 933 1.68 -32.80 -1.15
C PHE A 933 1.22 -32.88 0.31
N TYR A 934 2.04 -32.40 1.24
CA TYR A 934 1.88 -32.60 2.69
C TYR A 934 2.69 -31.59 3.53
N ASP A 935 3.06 -30.45 2.96
CA ASP A 935 3.85 -29.43 3.65
C ASP A 935 2.99 -28.50 4.52
N GLU A 936 1.66 -28.68 4.50
CA GLU A 936 0.69 -27.88 5.26
C GLU A 936 0.66 -26.41 4.79
N ASP A 937 1.09 -26.13 3.55
CA ASP A 937 1.05 -24.82 2.92
C ASP A 937 0.14 -24.83 1.69
N LEU A 938 -1.06 -24.28 1.82
CA LEU A 938 -2.06 -24.24 0.74
C LEU A 938 -1.65 -23.35 -0.45
N SER A 939 -0.52 -22.64 -0.38
CA SER A 939 0.02 -21.84 -1.48
C SER A 939 1.09 -22.53 -2.31
N THR A 940 1.69 -23.61 -1.80
CA THR A 940 2.62 -24.44 -2.56
C THR A 940 1.85 -25.53 -3.31
N ALA A 941 2.43 -26.03 -4.40
CA ALA A 941 1.85 -27.14 -5.13
C ALA A 941 2.94 -28.04 -5.72
N TYR A 942 2.70 -29.35 -5.68
CA TYR A 942 3.37 -30.27 -6.56
C TYR A 942 2.97 -29.96 -8.00
N GLU A 943 3.94 -29.60 -8.84
CA GLU A 943 3.71 -29.32 -10.25
C GLU A 943 4.58 -30.20 -11.16
N ALA A 944 3.94 -31.01 -12.00
CA ALA A 944 4.62 -31.78 -13.03
C ALA A 944 4.69 -30.97 -14.34
N LYS A 945 5.83 -31.00 -15.03
CA LYS A 945 5.99 -30.32 -16.34
C LYS A 945 5.22 -31.03 -17.47
N SER A 946 5.14 -32.35 -17.42
CA SER A 946 4.49 -33.18 -18.45
C SER A 946 4.13 -34.53 -17.85
N VAL A 947 3.20 -35.26 -18.48
CA VAL A 947 2.75 -36.58 -18.03
C VAL A 947 2.61 -37.55 -19.21
N LYS A 948 2.83 -38.84 -18.97
CA LYS A 948 2.72 -39.95 -19.94
C LYS A 948 1.84 -41.07 -19.38
N ASP A 949 1.34 -41.92 -20.27
CA ASP A 949 0.55 -43.09 -19.87
C ASP A 949 1.33 -44.00 -18.92
N GLY A 950 0.75 -44.28 -17.76
CA GLY A 950 1.35 -45.13 -16.74
C GLY A 950 2.28 -44.41 -15.77
N ASP A 951 2.44 -43.08 -15.92
CA ASP A 951 3.09 -42.29 -14.88
C ASP A 951 2.28 -42.38 -13.58
N SER A 952 2.98 -42.45 -12.45
CA SER A 952 2.33 -42.60 -11.16
C SER A 952 3.09 -41.94 -10.02
N LEU A 953 2.33 -41.57 -8.99
CA LEU A 953 2.81 -41.07 -7.72
C LEU A 953 2.25 -41.94 -6.59
N ILE A 954 3.05 -42.16 -5.56
CA ILE A 954 2.70 -42.90 -4.35
C ILE A 954 3.00 -41.99 -3.16
N TYR A 955 1.97 -41.72 -2.36
CA TYR A 955 2.05 -41.02 -1.08
C TYR A 955 1.89 -42.04 0.06
N LYS A 956 2.79 -42.01 1.04
CA LYS A 956 2.78 -42.88 2.21
C LYS A 956 2.05 -42.19 3.35
N MET A 957 1.10 -42.90 3.95
CA MET A 957 0.41 -42.42 5.13
C MET A 957 1.38 -42.32 6.30
N SER A 958 1.22 -41.29 7.12
CA SER A 958 2.06 -41.04 8.29
C SER A 958 1.23 -41.00 9.58
N ARG A 959 0.89 -39.81 10.09
CA ARG A 959 0.22 -39.61 11.38
C ARG A 959 -1.10 -40.35 11.50
N VAL A 960 -1.88 -40.39 10.43
CA VAL A 960 -3.17 -41.09 10.40
C VAL A 960 -3.16 -42.16 9.33
N THR A 961 -3.56 -43.37 9.73
CA THR A 961 -3.74 -44.52 8.84
C THR A 961 -5.19 -44.99 8.79
N ASN A 962 -6.01 -44.59 9.76
CA ASN A 962 -7.42 -44.92 9.86
C ASN A 962 -8.31 -43.89 9.12
N ILE A 963 -8.43 -44.02 7.80
CA ILE A 963 -8.96 -42.95 6.95
C ILE A 963 -10.45 -43.10 6.69
N SER A 964 -11.20 -42.01 6.91
CA SER A 964 -12.60 -41.87 6.51
C SER A 964 -12.68 -41.37 5.06
N GLU A 965 -11.98 -40.28 4.77
CA GLU A 965 -11.99 -39.56 3.51
C GLU A 965 -10.59 -38.97 3.22
N LEU A 966 -10.23 -38.92 1.93
CA LEU A 966 -9.11 -38.13 1.43
C LEU A 966 -9.65 -36.94 0.65
N GLU A 967 -9.20 -35.74 0.99
CA GLU A 967 -9.47 -34.53 0.22
C GLU A 967 -8.21 -34.14 -0.56
N ILE A 968 -8.30 -34.11 -1.90
CA ILE A 968 -7.17 -33.77 -2.77
C ILE A 968 -7.46 -32.46 -3.48
N LEU A 969 -6.60 -31.47 -3.27
CA LEU A 969 -6.71 -30.12 -3.82
C LEU A 969 -5.82 -30.00 -5.06
N GLN A 970 -6.39 -29.67 -6.22
CA GLN A 970 -5.64 -29.45 -7.46
C GLN A 970 -6.04 -28.15 -8.15
N ASP A 971 -5.20 -27.66 -9.06
CA ASP A 971 -5.46 -26.45 -9.83
C ASP A 971 -6.67 -26.62 -10.77
N LYS A 972 -7.61 -25.67 -10.74
CA LYS A 972 -8.86 -25.70 -11.52
C LYS A 972 -8.61 -25.76 -13.03
N ASN A 973 -7.48 -25.23 -13.50
CA ASN A 973 -7.09 -25.22 -14.91
C ASN A 973 -6.26 -26.46 -15.31
N ARG A 974 -5.95 -27.35 -14.36
CA ARG A 974 -5.12 -28.55 -14.56
C ARG A 974 -5.74 -29.80 -13.93
N ILE A 975 -7.03 -30.01 -14.15
CA ILE A 975 -7.74 -31.21 -13.72
C ILE A 975 -7.13 -32.45 -14.38
N SER A 976 -6.40 -33.23 -13.59
CA SER A 976 -5.58 -34.35 -14.08
C SER A 976 -6.37 -35.60 -14.44
N GLU A 977 -7.60 -35.75 -13.92
CA GLU A 977 -8.43 -36.96 -13.99
C GLU A 977 -7.73 -38.23 -13.47
N ALA A 978 -6.63 -38.07 -12.71
CA ALA A 978 -5.81 -39.17 -12.23
C ALA A 978 -6.65 -40.19 -11.46
N LYS A 979 -6.45 -41.47 -11.76
CA LYS A 979 -7.05 -42.56 -10.99
C LYS A 979 -6.38 -42.64 -9.61
N VAL A 980 -7.20 -42.71 -8.56
CA VAL A 980 -6.73 -42.78 -7.17
C VAL A 980 -7.05 -44.16 -6.59
N SER A 981 -6.02 -44.81 -6.05
CA SER A 981 -6.14 -46.10 -5.37
C SER A 981 -5.45 -46.05 -4.01
N VAL A 982 -5.92 -46.85 -3.05
CA VAL A 982 -5.34 -46.95 -1.71
C VAL A 982 -4.93 -48.38 -1.39
N LYS A 983 -3.90 -48.54 -0.55
CA LYS A 983 -3.37 -49.84 -0.14
C LYS A 983 -3.75 -50.17 1.29
N ASP A 984 -4.48 -51.26 1.49
CA ASP A 984 -4.88 -51.73 2.82
C ASP A 984 -3.72 -52.38 3.61
N LEU A 985 -3.97 -52.73 4.88
CA LEU A 985 -3.02 -53.44 5.74
C LEU A 985 -2.63 -54.84 5.24
N GLY A 986 -3.45 -55.44 4.36
CA GLY A 986 -3.16 -56.72 3.72
C GLY A 986 -2.28 -56.57 2.47
N GLY A 987 -1.96 -55.34 2.06
CA GLY A 987 -1.18 -55.02 0.87
C GLY A 987 -1.99 -54.99 -0.43
N ASN A 988 -3.33 -55.01 -0.36
CA ASN A 988 -4.19 -54.96 -1.55
C ASN A 988 -4.49 -53.52 -1.95
N TRP A 989 -4.42 -53.24 -3.26
CA TRP A 989 -4.80 -51.95 -3.84
C TRP A 989 -6.28 -51.94 -4.23
N THR A 990 -7.00 -50.90 -3.80
CA THR A 990 -8.40 -50.66 -4.16
C THR A 990 -8.55 -49.26 -4.74
N GLU A 991 -9.23 -49.15 -5.89
CA GLU A 991 -9.58 -47.87 -6.50
C GLU A 991 -10.68 -47.18 -5.70
N ILE A 992 -10.50 -45.90 -5.40
CA ILE A 992 -11.44 -45.09 -4.60
C ILE A 992 -12.05 -43.91 -5.37
N GLY A 993 -11.50 -43.57 -6.55
CA GLY A 993 -12.07 -42.53 -7.41
C GLY A 993 -11.05 -41.90 -8.35
N HIS A 994 -11.38 -40.70 -8.83
CA HIS A 994 -10.58 -39.93 -9.79
C HIS A 994 -10.47 -38.46 -9.38
N LEU A 995 -9.39 -37.80 -9.79
CA LEU A 995 -9.17 -36.36 -9.60
C LEU A 995 -9.87 -35.52 -10.69
N ASN A 996 -11.20 -35.44 -10.66
CA ASN A 996 -12.03 -34.83 -11.70
C ASN A 996 -12.58 -33.43 -11.35
N ALA A 997 -12.27 -32.89 -10.18
CA ALA A 997 -12.66 -31.55 -9.73
C ALA A 997 -11.48 -30.82 -9.07
N GLN A 998 -11.61 -29.52 -8.80
CA GLN A 998 -10.60 -28.75 -8.07
C GLN A 998 -10.36 -29.32 -6.66
N ILE A 999 -11.47 -29.68 -5.99
CA ILE A 999 -11.47 -30.33 -4.68
C ILE A 999 -12.11 -31.71 -4.85
N ASN A 1000 -11.35 -32.77 -4.58
CA ASN A 1000 -11.83 -34.14 -4.70
C ASN A 1000 -11.94 -34.76 -3.32
N LYS A 1001 -13.17 -35.06 -2.89
CA LYS A 1001 -13.45 -35.76 -1.64
C LYS A 1001 -13.69 -37.23 -1.94
N LEU A 1002 -12.71 -38.08 -1.63
CA LEU A 1002 -12.70 -39.50 -1.96
C LEU A 1002 -12.86 -40.33 -0.69
N LYS A 1003 -13.98 -41.02 -0.60
CA LYS A 1003 -14.32 -41.87 0.55
C LYS A 1003 -13.43 -43.12 0.62
N VAL A 1004 -12.91 -43.43 1.80
CA VAL A 1004 -12.02 -44.58 2.05
C VAL A 1004 -12.61 -45.58 3.05
N ASP A 1005 -13.06 -45.11 4.21
CA ASP A 1005 -13.55 -45.93 5.33
C ASP A 1005 -12.68 -47.18 5.67
N ASN A 1006 -11.35 -47.04 5.69
CA ASN A 1006 -10.45 -48.18 5.92
C ASN A 1006 -9.09 -47.77 6.52
N ASN A 1007 -8.36 -48.75 7.06
CA ASN A 1007 -6.96 -48.58 7.42
C ASN A 1007 -6.08 -48.74 6.19
N ILE A 1008 -5.34 -47.70 5.83
CA ILE A 1008 -4.50 -47.66 4.62
C ILE A 1008 -3.06 -47.24 4.93
N THR A 1009 -2.14 -47.68 4.08
CA THR A 1009 -0.69 -47.42 4.22
C THR A 1009 -0.15 -46.51 3.12
N GLU A 1010 -0.73 -46.55 1.93
CA GLU A 1010 -0.28 -45.80 0.75
C GLU A 1010 -1.48 -45.35 -0.10
N VAL A 1011 -1.35 -44.20 -0.75
CA VAL A 1011 -2.25 -43.65 -1.77
C VAL A 1011 -1.47 -43.59 -3.09
N LYS A 1012 -2.05 -44.10 -4.17
CA LYS A 1012 -1.45 -44.10 -5.51
C LYS A 1012 -2.31 -43.27 -6.46
N PHE A 1013 -1.65 -42.38 -7.20
CA PHE A 1013 -2.19 -41.62 -8.30
C PHE A 1013 -1.63 -42.17 -9.61
N GLU A 1014 -2.49 -42.53 -10.55
CA GLU A 1014 -2.12 -43.01 -11.88
C GLU A 1014 -2.60 -42.02 -12.94
N PHE A 1015 -1.70 -41.57 -13.80
CA PHE A 1015 -1.94 -40.53 -14.77
C PHE A 1015 -1.94 -41.03 -16.21
N GLU A 1016 -2.63 -40.29 -17.07
CA GLU A 1016 -2.73 -40.54 -18.51
C GLU A 1016 -2.08 -39.39 -19.29
N GLY A 1017 -1.28 -39.70 -20.31
CA GLY A 1017 -0.57 -38.73 -21.13
C GLY A 1017 -1.48 -37.85 -21.99
N SER A 1018 -2.75 -38.22 -22.12
CA SER A 1018 -3.77 -37.42 -22.84
C SER A 1018 -4.40 -36.32 -21.97
N LYS A 1019 -4.13 -36.31 -20.66
CA LYS A 1019 -4.71 -35.39 -19.68
C LYS A 1019 -3.71 -34.28 -19.28
N PRO A 1020 -4.18 -33.15 -18.72
CA PRO A 1020 -3.29 -32.13 -18.18
C PRO A 1020 -2.32 -32.71 -17.15
N ALA A 1021 -1.05 -32.26 -17.18
CA ALA A 1021 -0.10 -32.63 -16.15
C ALA A 1021 -0.59 -32.12 -14.77
N PRO A 1022 -0.44 -32.89 -13.69
CA PRO A 1022 -0.98 -32.52 -12.38
C PRO A 1022 -0.32 -31.26 -11.81
N LYS A 1023 -1.15 -30.44 -11.16
CA LYS A 1023 -0.74 -29.41 -10.20
C LYS A 1023 -1.60 -29.58 -8.95
N ILE A 1024 -1.04 -30.17 -7.90
CA ILE A 1024 -1.75 -30.61 -6.69
C ILE A 1024 -1.19 -29.84 -5.50
N TYR A 1025 -2.06 -29.14 -4.77
CA TYR A 1025 -1.70 -28.27 -3.65
C TYR A 1025 -1.54 -29.04 -2.34
N GLU A 1026 -2.43 -29.98 -2.05
CA GLU A 1026 -2.43 -30.64 -0.74
C GLU A 1026 -3.20 -31.95 -0.78
N ILE A 1027 -2.79 -32.91 0.06
CA ILE A 1027 -3.53 -34.14 0.35
C ILE A 1027 -3.94 -34.12 1.82
N ILE A 1028 -5.23 -33.90 2.06
CA ILE A 1028 -5.79 -33.84 3.41
C ILE A 1028 -6.39 -35.19 3.78
N ALA A 1029 -5.84 -35.82 4.79
CA ALA A 1029 -6.31 -37.09 5.34
C ALA A 1029 -7.26 -36.85 6.52
N ARG A 1030 -8.50 -37.33 6.41
CA ARG A 1030 -9.48 -37.29 7.51
C ARG A 1030 -9.51 -38.62 8.23
N GLU A 1031 -9.32 -38.58 9.55
CA GLU A 1031 -9.43 -39.76 10.39
C GLU A 1031 -10.91 -40.21 10.52
N ARG A 1032 -11.15 -41.50 10.76
CA ARG A 1032 -12.47 -41.98 11.21
C ARG A 1032 -12.63 -41.71 12.70
N GLU A 1033 -13.71 -41.05 13.09
CA GLU A 1033 -14.09 -40.95 14.50
C GLU A 1033 -14.36 -42.36 15.06
N GLU A 1034 -13.57 -42.79 16.05
CA GLU A 1034 -13.89 -43.98 16.84
C GLU A 1034 -15.09 -43.66 17.73
N GLN A 1035 -16.22 -44.32 17.47
CA GLN A 1035 -17.31 -44.32 18.44
C GLN A 1035 -16.87 -45.17 19.64
N GLU A 1036 -16.55 -44.53 20.77
CA GLU A 1036 -16.35 -45.25 22.03
C GLU A 1036 -17.56 -46.15 22.31
N GLU A 1037 -17.31 -47.46 22.40
CA GLU A 1037 -18.37 -48.42 22.65
C GLU A 1037 -18.91 -48.23 24.07
N ILE A 1038 -20.21 -47.93 24.20
CA ILE A 1038 -20.85 -47.74 25.50
C ILE A 1038 -20.89 -49.07 26.25
N VAL A 1039 -20.00 -49.24 27.24
CA VAL A 1039 -19.98 -50.41 28.13
C VAL A 1039 -20.89 -50.18 29.33
N VAL A 1040 -22.03 -50.86 29.33
CA VAL A 1040 -23.07 -50.70 30.36
C VAL A 1040 -22.67 -51.33 31.70
N SER A 1041 -22.58 -50.52 32.76
CA SER A 1041 -22.20 -50.97 34.11
C SER A 1041 -23.29 -50.68 35.17
N PRO A 1042 -23.48 -51.57 36.18
CA PRO A 1042 -24.39 -51.31 37.29
C PRO A 1042 -23.82 -50.24 38.25
N VAL A 1043 -24.71 -49.59 39.02
CA VAL A 1043 -24.28 -48.66 40.09
C VAL A 1043 -23.52 -49.40 41.19
N LYS A 1044 -22.62 -48.72 41.89
CA LYS A 1044 -21.84 -49.28 42.99
C LYS A 1044 -22.45 -48.89 44.35
N GLU A 1045 -22.17 -49.66 45.40
CA GLU A 1045 -22.47 -49.30 46.79
C GLU A 1045 -23.93 -48.88 47.11
N PHE A 1046 -24.92 -49.48 46.45
CA PHE A 1046 -26.34 -49.14 46.65
C PHE A 1046 -26.84 -49.51 48.06
N LYS A 1047 -27.09 -48.49 48.89
CA LYS A 1047 -27.41 -48.66 50.33
C LYS A 1047 -28.47 -47.67 50.82
N ALA A 1048 -29.08 -47.96 51.97
CA ALA A 1048 -30.00 -47.03 52.64
C ALA A 1048 -29.23 -46.19 53.65
N THR A 1049 -29.37 -44.87 53.54
CA THR A 1049 -28.70 -43.90 54.43
C THR A 1049 -29.62 -43.38 55.52
N THR A 1050 -30.93 -43.36 55.29
CA THR A 1050 -31.92 -42.95 56.31
C THR A 1050 -33.20 -43.78 56.20
N ILE A 1051 -33.67 -44.32 57.32
CA ILE A 1051 -34.88 -45.15 57.37
C ILE A 1051 -35.84 -44.58 58.41
N ASN A 1052 -36.91 -43.93 57.95
CA ASN A 1052 -37.95 -43.35 58.81
C ASN A 1052 -39.26 -44.16 58.74
N LYS A 1053 -40.28 -43.70 59.48
CA LYS A 1053 -41.62 -44.32 59.52
C LYS A 1053 -42.35 -44.27 58.18
N LYS A 1054 -42.09 -43.25 57.34
CA LYS A 1054 -42.81 -43.01 56.07
C LYS A 1054 -41.91 -42.70 54.88
N ASN A 1055 -40.60 -42.75 55.05
CA ASN A 1055 -39.65 -42.53 53.96
C ASN A 1055 -38.37 -43.32 54.18
N VAL A 1056 -37.70 -43.66 53.08
CA VAL A 1056 -36.37 -44.28 53.05
C VAL A 1056 -35.53 -43.50 52.05
N THR A 1057 -34.36 -43.04 52.46
CA THR A 1057 -33.34 -42.45 51.60
C THR A 1057 -32.31 -43.51 51.28
N VAL A 1058 -32.02 -43.66 49.98
CA VAL A 1058 -30.97 -44.54 49.45
C VAL A 1058 -29.88 -43.70 48.79
N SER A 1059 -28.65 -44.21 48.76
CA SER A 1059 -27.51 -43.64 48.05
C SER A 1059 -26.74 -44.73 47.32
N TRP A 1060 -25.97 -44.35 46.32
CA TRP A 1060 -25.08 -45.21 45.53
C TRP A 1060 -23.87 -44.40 45.08
N GLU A 1061 -22.86 -45.11 44.57
CA GLU A 1061 -21.77 -44.55 43.80
C GLU A 1061 -22.02 -44.79 42.30
N GLU A 1062 -21.44 -43.94 41.47
CA GLU A 1062 -21.56 -44.05 40.01
C GLU A 1062 -21.07 -45.41 39.49
N PRO A 1063 -21.56 -45.89 38.33
CA PRO A 1063 -21.04 -47.09 37.71
C PRO A 1063 -19.54 -47.05 37.44
N GLU A 1064 -18.93 -48.20 37.16
CA GLU A 1064 -17.51 -48.28 36.78
C GLU A 1064 -17.21 -47.55 35.46
N ASN A 1065 -18.13 -47.60 34.50
CA ASN A 1065 -18.08 -46.80 33.27
C ASN A 1065 -19.22 -45.78 33.25
N THR A 1066 -18.89 -44.50 33.12
CA THR A 1066 -19.84 -43.37 33.05
C THR A 1066 -19.96 -42.76 31.65
N PHE A 1067 -19.18 -43.23 30.67
CA PHE A 1067 -19.28 -42.78 29.29
C PHE A 1067 -20.67 -43.11 28.70
N GLY A 1068 -21.36 -42.07 28.24
CA GLY A 1068 -22.74 -42.17 27.76
C GLY A 1068 -23.80 -42.37 28.85
N LEU A 1069 -23.48 -42.26 30.14
CA LEU A 1069 -24.45 -42.36 31.24
C LEU A 1069 -25.41 -41.16 31.24
N GLU A 1070 -26.71 -41.39 31.10
CA GLU A 1070 -27.71 -40.32 31.07
C GLU A 1070 -28.44 -40.15 32.41
N SER A 1071 -28.76 -41.25 33.09
CA SER A 1071 -29.68 -41.22 34.23
C SER A 1071 -29.69 -42.50 35.06
N TYR A 1072 -30.29 -42.42 36.25
CA TYR A 1072 -30.60 -43.57 37.09
C TYR A 1072 -32.10 -43.82 37.17
N ILE A 1073 -32.52 -45.07 36.97
CA ILE A 1073 -33.92 -45.49 37.07
C ILE A 1073 -34.16 -46.21 38.40
N LEU A 1074 -35.06 -45.66 39.20
CA LEU A 1074 -35.35 -46.12 40.55
C LEU A 1074 -36.68 -46.85 40.61
N TYR A 1075 -36.69 -47.98 41.30
CA TYR A 1075 -37.83 -48.88 41.42
C TYR A 1075 -38.19 -49.12 42.89
N LYS A 1076 -39.49 -49.30 43.14
CA LYS A 1076 -40.04 -49.77 44.41
C LYS A 1076 -41.01 -50.91 44.14
N ASP A 1077 -40.77 -52.05 44.77
CA ASP A 1077 -41.55 -53.29 44.64
C ASP A 1077 -41.81 -53.67 43.17
N GLY A 1078 -40.77 -53.55 42.34
CA GLY A 1078 -40.80 -53.88 40.92
C GLY A 1078 -41.38 -52.81 39.99
N LYS A 1079 -41.94 -51.71 40.51
CA LYS A 1079 -42.47 -50.60 39.71
C LYS A 1079 -41.46 -49.44 39.64
N LYS A 1080 -41.25 -48.88 38.45
CA LYS A 1080 -40.48 -47.64 38.27
C LYS A 1080 -41.16 -46.50 39.04
N VAL A 1081 -40.40 -45.77 39.83
CA VAL A 1081 -40.85 -44.66 40.67
C VAL A 1081 -40.30 -43.34 40.17
N SER A 1082 -39.02 -43.33 39.76
CA SER A 1082 -38.34 -42.12 39.29
C SER A 1082 -37.27 -42.48 38.28
N GLU A 1083 -36.91 -41.51 37.45
CA GLU A 1083 -35.66 -41.45 36.70
C GLU A 1083 -35.04 -40.09 37.05
N ILE A 1084 -33.76 -40.07 37.38
CA ILE A 1084 -33.05 -38.89 37.89
C ILE A 1084 -31.72 -38.73 37.15
N SER A 1085 -31.17 -37.52 37.15
CA SER A 1085 -29.93 -37.18 36.43
C SER A 1085 -28.76 -38.10 36.82
N SER A 1086 -27.82 -38.30 35.91
CA SER A 1086 -26.54 -38.97 36.15
C SER A 1086 -25.74 -38.40 37.32
N ASP A 1087 -25.97 -37.14 37.66
CA ASP A 1087 -25.24 -36.37 38.69
C ASP A 1087 -25.84 -36.58 40.10
N GLU A 1088 -26.98 -37.27 40.21
CA GLU A 1088 -27.60 -37.60 41.48
C GLU A 1088 -27.10 -38.94 42.01
N THR A 1089 -26.63 -38.97 43.26
CA THR A 1089 -26.15 -40.19 43.94
C THR A 1089 -27.02 -40.59 45.14
N SER A 1090 -28.19 -39.97 45.30
CA SER A 1090 -29.14 -40.31 46.36
C SER A 1090 -30.59 -40.01 45.99
N TYR A 1091 -31.52 -40.75 46.59
CA TYR A 1091 -32.95 -40.53 46.38
C TYR A 1091 -33.79 -40.90 47.61
N THR A 1092 -34.82 -40.11 47.89
CA THR A 1092 -35.73 -40.36 49.01
C THR A 1092 -37.09 -40.86 48.53
N PHE A 1093 -37.38 -42.14 48.78
CA PHE A 1093 -38.71 -42.71 48.60
C PHE A 1093 -39.64 -42.23 49.71
N LYS A 1094 -40.65 -41.42 49.37
CA LYS A 1094 -41.64 -40.87 50.31
C LYS A 1094 -42.97 -41.63 50.24
N GLY A 1095 -43.86 -41.41 51.21
CA GLY A 1095 -45.21 -41.97 51.23
C GLY A 1095 -45.26 -43.48 51.54
N LEU A 1096 -44.28 -43.99 52.28
CA LEU A 1096 -44.21 -45.39 52.67
C LEU A 1096 -45.08 -45.66 53.91
N ASN A 1097 -45.53 -46.91 54.07
CA ASN A 1097 -46.22 -47.38 55.26
C ASN A 1097 -45.22 -47.68 56.37
N ARG A 1098 -45.61 -47.41 57.62
CA ARG A 1098 -44.82 -47.70 58.82
C ARG A 1098 -44.63 -49.20 59.00
N HIS A 1099 -43.46 -49.62 59.47
CA HIS A 1099 -43.11 -51.02 59.75
C HIS A 1099 -43.36 -52.01 58.58
N THR A 1100 -43.25 -51.54 57.35
CA THR A 1100 -43.52 -52.30 56.12
C THR A 1100 -42.22 -52.57 55.37
N ILE A 1101 -42.05 -53.76 54.81
CA ILE A 1101 -40.89 -54.13 53.99
C ILE A 1101 -41.11 -53.63 52.55
N TYR A 1102 -40.09 -53.00 51.98
CA TYR A 1102 -40.03 -52.55 50.60
C TYR A 1102 -38.77 -53.10 49.92
N ASN A 1103 -38.88 -53.44 48.64
CA ASN A 1103 -37.74 -53.75 47.79
C ASN A 1103 -37.45 -52.56 46.87
N PHE A 1104 -36.34 -51.88 47.10
CA PHE A 1104 -35.85 -50.80 46.23
C PHE A 1104 -34.84 -51.37 45.24
N LYS A 1105 -34.90 -50.89 43.99
CA LYS A 1105 -33.86 -51.19 43.00
C LYS A 1105 -33.44 -49.95 42.24
N ILE A 1106 -32.25 -49.99 41.68
CA ILE A 1106 -31.71 -48.93 40.83
C ILE A 1106 -30.98 -49.56 39.64
N ALA A 1107 -31.07 -48.94 38.48
CA ALA A 1107 -30.26 -49.25 37.31
C ALA A 1107 -29.78 -47.95 36.66
N ALA A 1108 -28.60 -47.98 36.06
CA ALA A 1108 -28.07 -46.91 35.23
C ALA A 1108 -28.61 -47.04 33.80
N LYS A 1109 -28.90 -45.93 33.12
CA LYS A 1109 -29.35 -45.87 31.73
C LYS A 1109 -28.37 -45.03 30.91
N TYR A 1110 -28.02 -45.55 29.74
CA TYR A 1110 -27.04 -44.94 28.85
C TYR A 1110 -27.68 -44.39 27.56
N SER A 1111 -26.95 -43.55 26.84
CA SER A 1111 -27.41 -42.80 25.65
C SER A 1111 -27.69 -43.67 24.42
N ASN A 1112 -27.11 -44.88 24.35
CA ASN A 1112 -27.52 -45.91 23.41
C ASN A 1112 -28.87 -46.57 23.74
N GLY A 1113 -29.51 -46.19 24.86
CA GLY A 1113 -30.79 -46.72 25.32
C GLY A 1113 -30.69 -48.00 26.16
N GLU A 1114 -29.48 -48.54 26.38
CA GLU A 1114 -29.29 -49.70 27.23
C GLU A 1114 -29.40 -49.38 28.73
N ILE A 1115 -29.82 -50.37 29.52
CA ILE A 1115 -30.05 -50.22 30.97
C ILE A 1115 -29.27 -51.31 31.70
N SER A 1116 -28.50 -50.91 32.70
CA SER A 1116 -27.65 -51.83 33.45
C SER A 1116 -28.43 -52.80 34.34
N LYS A 1117 -27.70 -53.81 34.84
CA LYS A 1117 -28.25 -54.74 35.82
C LYS A 1117 -28.72 -53.98 37.06
N LYS A 1118 -29.90 -54.36 37.57
CA LYS A 1118 -30.51 -53.70 38.73
C LYS A 1118 -29.83 -54.11 40.03
N GLU A 1119 -29.27 -53.14 40.75
CA GLU A 1119 -28.90 -53.31 42.14
C GLU A 1119 -30.12 -53.20 43.04
N SER A 1120 -30.15 -53.98 44.12
CA SER A 1120 -31.36 -54.14 44.94
C SER A 1120 -31.11 -54.10 46.42
N LEU A 1121 -32.03 -53.47 47.14
CA LEU A 1121 -31.97 -53.28 48.58
C LEU A 1121 -33.35 -53.51 49.18
N THR A 1122 -33.44 -54.42 50.17
CA THR A 1122 -34.70 -54.71 50.86
C THR A 1122 -34.67 -54.13 52.26
N ILE A 1123 -35.56 -53.18 52.55
CA ILE A 1123 -35.57 -52.41 53.79
C ILE A 1123 -36.96 -52.43 54.42
N ARG A 1124 -37.01 -52.52 55.76
CA ARG A 1124 -38.24 -52.28 56.52
C ARG A 1124 -38.25 -50.86 57.09
N THR A 1125 -39.32 -50.10 56.84
CA THR A 1125 -39.50 -48.78 57.44
C THR A 1125 -39.56 -48.85 58.97
N ALA A 1126 -39.17 -47.76 59.65
CA ALA A 1126 -39.14 -47.72 61.11
C ALA A 1126 -40.53 -47.93 61.73
N ARG A 1127 -40.55 -48.46 62.96
CA ARG A 1127 -41.70 -48.29 63.87
C ARG A 1127 -41.74 -46.86 64.39
#